data_AF-A0A834YVF5-F1
#
_entry.id   AF-A0A834YVF5-F1
#
_cell.length_a   1.000
_cell.length_b   1.000
_cell.length_c   1.000
_cell.angle_alpha   90.00
_cell.angle_beta   90.00
_cell.angle_gamma   90.00
#
_symmetry.space_group_name_H-M   'P 1'
#
loop_
_entity.id
_entity.type
_entity.pdbx_description
1 polymer ?
#
loop_
_entity_poly.entity_id
_entity_poly.type
_entity_poly.pdbx_seq_one_letter_code
_entity_poly.pdbx_strand_id
1 'polypeptide(L)'
;MYKSSTFSKTVALNKAFSSWVDSDVVRKEESGEIEMNWRAEHRLCHSREPDSLTQGDQLMDYQHLVSAGGIFKLGFFSPGNSKQRYIGIWYSNDSNENIVWVANRDNPISDTYGVLTIDGDGKLKIVHGNETLVVLNSDQTTTNATATLEDTGNFVMREVNSKRVLWQSFDYPTNTLLPGMKLGVNLKTGHRWSLVSWLSSEEPATGAFTLGGDPNGTTQLFMWQRGDLYWTSGAWRNGTFEFFEFVSWNAVHPKYQMEYISDGDEKYFTYSVKDGSKSMWVMEPLGQIADKQGRTTSSIGTSNFCDGYSFDQGCLGPKLPECRNSSKDVFELKYGSINGDPYKIDGNSSLGLSDCKVECTSNCSCVAYTSHYTNDTGCVFWSSGSSIEEYTNGIQMYVLGSHKVAVALVILLLVYLYCLKRKVRLEGEKEASKAMLFSELESNTTTCDNFVDANELDKEGKVISQSCRLIIGYKHIVRERALHCSLMASKKIFLFILLCISMRSYSAVVETNTITQGHQLMDYQHLVSAGGIFKLGFFSPGNSKQRYIGIWYNEGPDYIVWVANRNTPIIDTYGVLTIDADGNLKILHGDETLIVLNSNKATTNATTTLEDNGNFILREVNSKRVLWQSFDYPTNTLLPGMKLGVNLNTGHRWSLVSWLSSEEPATGAFTLGGDPNGTTQLFMWQRGDLYWTSGAWRNGTFEFFEFVSWNAVDPKYQMEYISDGDEKYFT
;
A
#
# COMPACT_ATOMS: atom_id res chain seq x y z
N MET A 1 -28.07 31.36 -48.72
CA MET A 1 -28.44 30.10 -48.05
C MET A 1 -27.93 30.15 -46.61
N TYR A 2 -28.76 29.69 -45.67
CA TYR A 2 -28.84 30.12 -44.27
C TYR A 2 -27.68 29.65 -43.36
N LYS A 3 -27.41 30.48 -42.34
CA LYS A 3 -26.43 30.32 -41.24
C LYS A 3 -26.97 29.46 -40.09
N SER A 4 -26.03 28.89 -39.34
CA SER A 4 -26.15 28.02 -38.17
C SER A 4 -26.66 28.69 -36.88
N SER A 5 -27.31 27.92 -36.01
CA SER A 5 -27.53 28.27 -34.59
C SER A 5 -27.39 27.06 -33.65
N THR A 6 -26.55 27.25 -32.65
CA THR A 6 -26.37 26.65 -31.31
C THR A 6 -27.59 26.01 -30.61
N PHE A 7 -27.36 24.95 -29.81
CA PHE A 7 -27.69 24.94 -28.36
C PHE A 7 -26.98 23.81 -27.58
N SER A 8 -26.86 24.01 -26.27
CA SER A 8 -25.86 23.50 -25.33
C SER A 8 -26.54 22.95 -24.06
N LYS A 9 -25.81 22.06 -23.36
CA LYS A 9 -25.86 21.70 -21.92
C LYS A 9 -26.98 20.79 -21.37
N THR A 10 -26.52 19.64 -20.89
CA THR A 10 -27.12 18.70 -19.94
C THR A 10 -26.57 18.99 -18.53
N VAL A 11 -27.39 19.44 -17.57
CA VAL A 11 -27.11 19.39 -16.12
C VAL A 11 -28.45 19.37 -15.33
N ALA A 12 -28.49 18.50 -14.31
CA ALA A 12 -29.37 18.49 -13.12
C ALA A 12 -30.81 17.95 -13.24
N LEU A 13 -31.00 16.70 -12.80
CA LEU A 13 -32.20 16.25 -12.09
C LEU A 13 -31.78 15.33 -10.93
N ASN A 14 -31.59 15.94 -9.75
CA ASN A 14 -31.58 15.25 -8.45
C ASN A 14 -31.92 16.29 -7.39
N LYS A 15 -33.20 16.37 -6.99
CA LYS A 15 -33.74 16.88 -5.70
C LYS A 15 -35.24 17.13 -5.85
N ALA A 16 -36.05 16.28 -5.24
CA ALA A 16 -37.29 16.61 -4.53
C ALA A 16 -38.21 15.36 -4.47
N PHE A 17 -37.94 14.46 -3.54
CA PHE A 17 -38.95 13.52 -3.04
C PHE A 17 -38.96 13.63 -1.52
N SER A 18 -39.74 14.59 -1.03
CA SER A 18 -40.10 14.76 0.37
C SER A 18 -41.25 15.76 0.46
N SER A 19 -42.28 15.41 1.23
CA SER A 19 -43.50 16.16 1.54
C SER A 19 -44.64 16.06 0.52
N TRP A 20 -45.61 15.20 0.79
CA TRP A 20 -46.91 15.61 1.34
C TRP A 20 -47.77 14.38 1.63
N VAL A 21 -48.14 14.23 2.91
CA VAL A 21 -49.19 13.32 3.41
C VAL A 21 -50.39 14.21 3.76
N ASP A 22 -51.58 13.63 3.59
CA ASP A 22 -52.92 14.08 4.01
C ASP A 22 -53.59 15.20 3.22
N SER A 23 -54.67 14.86 2.53
CA SER A 23 -56.03 15.09 3.05
C SER A 23 -57.13 14.61 2.11
N ASP A 24 -58.13 13.98 2.71
CA ASP A 24 -59.35 13.41 2.14
C ASP A 24 -60.25 14.40 1.38
N VAL A 25 -61.15 13.84 0.55
CA VAL A 25 -62.63 14.01 0.58
C VAL A 25 -63.26 13.92 -0.83
N VAL A 26 -63.77 12.71 -1.14
CA VAL A 26 -65.15 12.36 -1.56
C VAL A 26 -66.03 13.46 -2.19
N ARG A 27 -66.49 13.31 -3.44
CA ARG A 27 -67.85 12.79 -3.82
C ARG A 27 -68.23 13.04 -5.31
N LYS A 28 -68.88 12.02 -5.87
CA LYS A 28 -70.05 11.99 -6.78
C LYS A 28 -69.90 11.66 -8.27
N GLU A 29 -70.62 10.60 -8.59
CA GLU A 29 -70.91 9.85 -9.81
C GLU A 29 -71.56 10.63 -10.95
N GLU A 30 -71.36 10.11 -12.18
CA GLU A 30 -72.32 9.75 -13.25
C GLU A 30 -71.53 9.82 -14.58
N SER A 31 -71.53 8.90 -15.54
CA SER A 31 -72.28 7.68 -15.85
C SER A 31 -71.62 7.03 -17.09
N GLY A 32 -71.72 5.71 -17.27
CA GLY A 32 -71.70 5.07 -18.60
C GLY A 32 -70.52 4.15 -18.95
N GLU A 33 -70.88 2.85 -19.09
CA GLU A 33 -70.30 1.83 -19.99
C GLU A 33 -69.18 0.86 -19.52
N ILE A 34 -69.64 -0.39 -19.33
CA ILE A 34 -69.03 -1.69 -19.68
C ILE A 34 -67.75 -2.09 -18.90
N GLU A 35 -67.93 -2.73 -17.74
CA GLU A 35 -66.88 -3.54 -17.10
C GLU A 35 -66.64 -4.84 -17.88
N MET A 36 -65.52 -4.88 -18.63
CA MET A 36 -64.82 -6.13 -18.91
C MET A 36 -64.13 -6.59 -17.62
N ASN A 37 -64.49 -7.80 -17.21
CA ASN A 37 -64.01 -8.45 -15.99
C ASN A 37 -62.53 -8.83 -16.13
N TRP A 38 -61.61 -7.89 -15.88
CA TRP A 38 -60.19 -8.14 -15.66
C TRP A 38 -59.89 -8.10 -14.16
N ARG A 39 -60.24 -9.17 -13.43
CA ARG A 39 -59.49 -9.51 -12.21
C ARG A 39 -58.22 -10.26 -12.62
N ALA A 40 -57.25 -9.51 -13.14
CA ALA A 40 -55.87 -9.91 -12.97
C ALA A 40 -55.50 -9.52 -11.53
N GLU A 41 -55.39 -10.52 -10.65
CA GLU A 41 -54.65 -10.36 -9.41
C GLU A 41 -53.20 -9.98 -9.76
N HIS A 42 -52.90 -8.70 -9.87
CA HIS A 42 -51.53 -8.22 -9.71
C HIS A 42 -51.17 -8.26 -8.22
N ARG A 43 -51.06 -9.48 -7.69
CA ARG A 43 -50.05 -9.74 -6.68
C ARG A 43 -48.72 -9.62 -7.41
N LEU A 44 -47.94 -8.60 -7.09
CA LEU A 44 -46.50 -8.65 -7.25
C LEU A 44 -45.99 -9.79 -6.35
N CYS A 45 -46.08 -11.03 -6.83
CA CYS A 45 -45.20 -12.08 -6.37
C CYS A 45 -43.81 -11.67 -6.85
N HIS A 46 -42.95 -11.20 -5.94
CA HIS A 46 -41.52 -11.41 -6.12
C HIS A 46 -41.32 -12.92 -6.21
N SER A 47 -41.30 -13.47 -7.43
CA SER A 47 -40.95 -14.86 -7.66
C SER A 47 -39.50 -15.01 -7.21
N ARG A 48 -39.32 -15.68 -6.07
CA ARG A 48 -38.00 -16.07 -5.58
C ARG A 48 -37.30 -16.85 -6.70
N GLU A 49 -36.11 -16.39 -7.09
CA GLU A 49 -35.28 -17.10 -8.06
C GLU A 49 -35.08 -18.55 -7.58
N PRO A 50 -35.13 -19.55 -8.48
CA PRO A 50 -35.05 -20.95 -8.08
C PRO A 50 -33.66 -21.26 -7.50
N ASP A 51 -33.60 -22.20 -6.57
CA ASP A 51 -32.35 -22.73 -6.03
C ASP A 51 -31.90 -24.01 -6.75
N SER A 52 -32.72 -24.52 -7.67
CA SER A 52 -32.57 -25.84 -8.25
C SER A 52 -32.92 -25.90 -9.74
N LEU A 53 -32.26 -26.83 -10.42
CA LEU A 53 -32.44 -27.20 -11.81
C LEU A 53 -32.87 -28.67 -11.87
N THR A 54 -34.06 -28.95 -12.40
CA THR A 54 -34.55 -30.32 -12.55
C THR A 54 -34.23 -30.87 -13.93
N GLN A 55 -34.37 -32.19 -14.09
CA GLN A 55 -34.12 -32.84 -15.38
C GLN A 55 -35.05 -32.32 -16.47
N GLY A 56 -34.47 -31.88 -17.59
CA GLY A 56 -35.18 -31.21 -18.68
C GLY A 56 -35.23 -29.69 -18.56
N ASP A 57 -34.92 -29.11 -17.39
CA ASP A 57 -34.81 -27.67 -17.24
C ASP A 57 -33.53 -27.13 -17.89
N GLN A 58 -33.58 -25.86 -18.27
CA GLN A 58 -32.47 -25.11 -18.82
C GLN A 58 -32.29 -23.82 -18.03
N LEU A 59 -31.07 -23.59 -17.55
CA LEU A 59 -30.65 -22.29 -17.04
C LEU A 59 -29.98 -21.53 -18.18
N MET A 60 -30.66 -20.50 -18.66
CA MET A 60 -30.18 -19.63 -19.73
C MET A 60 -29.18 -18.60 -19.19
N ASP A 61 -28.40 -18.01 -20.09
CA ASP A 61 -27.33 -17.06 -19.77
C ASP A 61 -27.75 -15.89 -18.86
N TYR A 62 -28.96 -15.37 -19.03
CA TYR A 62 -29.52 -14.25 -18.25
C TYR A 62 -30.22 -14.68 -16.93
N GLN A 63 -30.20 -15.97 -16.60
CA GLN A 63 -30.85 -16.52 -15.41
C GLN A 63 -29.83 -16.93 -14.37
N HIS A 64 -30.26 -16.94 -13.11
CA HIS A 64 -29.47 -17.40 -11.98
C HIS A 64 -30.22 -18.42 -11.15
N LEU A 65 -29.45 -19.32 -10.51
CA LEU A 65 -29.92 -20.02 -9.32
C LEU A 65 -29.49 -19.22 -8.10
N VAL A 66 -30.37 -19.08 -7.11
CA VAL A 66 -30.07 -18.43 -5.83
C VAL A 66 -30.25 -19.44 -4.71
N SER A 67 -29.24 -19.58 -3.85
CA SER A 67 -29.32 -20.50 -2.71
C SER A 67 -30.52 -20.15 -1.81
N ALA A 68 -31.04 -21.12 -1.05
CA ALA A 68 -32.28 -20.93 -0.31
C ALA A 68 -32.29 -19.74 0.68
N GLY A 69 -31.16 -19.43 1.31
CA GLY A 69 -30.94 -18.28 2.18
C GLY A 69 -30.54 -17.00 1.45
N GLY A 70 -30.42 -17.02 0.12
CA GLY A 70 -30.00 -15.88 -0.69
C GLY A 70 -28.51 -15.57 -0.58
N ILE A 71 -27.67 -16.51 -0.14
CA ILE A 71 -26.26 -16.28 0.17
C ILE A 71 -25.40 -16.36 -1.10
N PHE A 72 -25.64 -17.36 -1.94
CA PHE A 72 -24.89 -17.61 -3.17
C PHE A 72 -25.78 -17.55 -4.40
N LYS A 73 -25.16 -17.14 -5.52
CA LYS A 73 -25.71 -17.20 -6.88
C LYS A 73 -24.89 -18.13 -7.74
N LEU A 74 -25.54 -18.84 -8.65
CA LEU A 74 -24.92 -19.55 -9.75
C LEU A 74 -25.47 -19.00 -11.06
N GLY A 75 -24.60 -18.74 -12.03
CA GLY A 75 -25.01 -18.29 -13.37
C GLY A 75 -23.82 -18.04 -14.30
N PHE A 76 -24.12 -17.44 -15.45
CA PHE A 76 -23.10 -17.11 -16.45
C PHE A 76 -22.45 -15.75 -16.19
N PHE A 77 -21.13 -15.68 -16.39
CA PHE A 77 -20.34 -14.46 -16.21
C PHE A 77 -19.19 -14.37 -17.24
N SER A 78 -18.62 -13.17 -17.34
CA SER A 78 -17.40 -12.90 -18.11
C SER A 78 -16.41 -12.14 -17.23
N PRO A 79 -15.17 -12.63 -17.04
CA PRO A 79 -14.15 -11.92 -16.26
C PRO A 79 -13.66 -10.66 -17.01
N GLY A 80 -13.63 -9.55 -16.29
CA GLY A 80 -13.31 -8.19 -16.76
C GLY A 80 -13.77 -7.87 -18.18
N ASN A 81 -12.83 -7.76 -19.13
CA ASN A 81 -13.13 -7.41 -20.52
C ASN A 81 -13.16 -8.62 -21.48
N SER A 82 -13.10 -9.85 -20.95
CA SER A 82 -13.15 -11.06 -21.77
C SER A 82 -14.51 -11.22 -22.45
N LYS A 83 -14.50 -11.70 -23.69
CA LYS A 83 -15.73 -12.10 -24.41
C LYS A 83 -16.14 -13.54 -24.12
N GLN A 84 -15.31 -14.28 -23.40
CA GLN A 84 -15.59 -15.66 -23.06
C GLN A 84 -16.63 -15.73 -21.94
N ARG A 85 -17.53 -16.71 -22.03
CA ARG A 85 -18.54 -16.98 -20.99
C ARG A 85 -18.17 -18.20 -20.17
N TYR A 86 -18.40 -18.09 -18.88
CA TYR A 86 -18.19 -19.14 -17.91
C TYR A 86 -19.41 -19.28 -17.01
N ILE A 87 -19.61 -20.47 -16.45
CA ILE A 87 -20.55 -20.66 -15.35
C ILE A 87 -19.77 -20.58 -14.06
N GLY A 88 -20.23 -19.73 -13.15
CA GLY A 88 -19.62 -19.56 -11.85
C GLY A 88 -20.61 -19.55 -10.70
N ILE A 89 -20.06 -19.64 -9.49
CA ILE A 89 -20.76 -19.39 -8.23
C ILE A 89 -20.11 -18.16 -7.59
N TRP A 90 -20.91 -17.28 -6.97
CA TRP A 90 -20.43 -16.12 -6.21
C TRP A 90 -21.42 -15.73 -5.12
N TYR A 91 -21.03 -14.85 -4.21
CA TYR A 91 -21.95 -14.33 -3.18
C TYR A 91 -22.98 -13.37 -3.78
N SER A 92 -24.27 -13.54 -3.44
CA SER A 92 -25.38 -12.79 -4.04
C SER A 92 -25.29 -11.26 -3.91
N ASN A 93 -24.67 -10.77 -2.83
CA ASN A 93 -24.59 -9.35 -2.45
C ASN A 93 -23.15 -8.82 -2.56
N ASP A 94 -22.29 -9.45 -3.35
CA ASP A 94 -20.93 -8.97 -3.57
C ASP A 94 -20.88 -8.03 -4.78
N SER A 95 -20.57 -6.76 -4.56
CA SER A 95 -20.44 -5.76 -5.63
C SER A 95 -19.28 -6.02 -6.58
N ASN A 96 -18.31 -6.85 -6.16
CA ASN A 96 -17.16 -7.22 -6.96
C ASN A 96 -17.35 -8.56 -7.67
N GLU A 97 -18.50 -9.22 -7.47
CA GLU A 97 -18.83 -10.54 -8.05
C GLU A 97 -17.68 -11.55 -7.90
N ASN A 98 -17.04 -11.59 -6.72
CA ASN A 98 -15.91 -12.48 -6.49
C ASN A 98 -16.36 -13.94 -6.72
N ILE A 99 -15.85 -14.53 -7.79
CA ILE A 99 -16.20 -15.88 -8.22
C ILE A 99 -15.50 -16.89 -7.31
N VAL A 100 -16.28 -17.76 -6.66
CA VAL A 100 -15.78 -18.78 -5.73
C VAL A 100 -15.60 -20.14 -6.41
N TRP A 101 -16.23 -20.35 -7.58
CA TRP A 101 -16.15 -21.59 -8.33
C TRP A 101 -16.45 -21.35 -9.81
N VAL A 102 -15.79 -22.08 -10.72
CA VAL A 102 -15.96 -21.98 -12.18
C VAL A 102 -16.06 -23.37 -12.79
N ALA A 103 -17.16 -23.64 -13.51
CA ALA A 103 -17.44 -24.97 -14.06
C ALA A 103 -16.59 -25.33 -15.27
N ASN A 104 -16.43 -24.38 -16.20
CA ASN A 104 -15.85 -24.59 -17.52
C ASN A 104 -14.57 -23.75 -17.71
N ARG A 105 -13.73 -23.68 -16.66
CA ARG A 105 -12.57 -22.80 -16.61
C ARG A 105 -11.56 -22.99 -17.76
N ASP A 106 -11.38 -24.21 -18.24
CA ASP A 106 -10.48 -24.54 -19.36
C ASP A 106 -11.23 -24.76 -20.69
N ASN A 107 -12.57 -24.67 -20.68
CA ASN A 107 -13.43 -24.84 -21.86
C ASN A 107 -14.44 -23.67 -21.93
N PRO A 108 -13.96 -22.43 -22.10
CA PRO A 108 -14.82 -21.26 -22.18
C PRO A 108 -15.78 -21.33 -23.35
N ILE A 109 -16.96 -20.71 -23.20
CA ILE A 109 -17.87 -20.51 -24.32
C ILE A 109 -17.39 -19.28 -25.09
N SER A 110 -17.12 -19.45 -26.39
CA SER A 110 -16.56 -18.40 -27.24
C SER A 110 -17.61 -17.42 -27.81
N ASP A 111 -18.89 -17.64 -27.50
CA ASP A 111 -20.04 -16.82 -27.93
C ASP A 111 -20.71 -16.10 -26.74
N THR A 112 -21.75 -15.32 -26.99
CA THR A 112 -22.42 -14.45 -26.00
C THR A 112 -23.40 -15.18 -25.08
N TYR A 113 -23.63 -16.48 -25.27
CA TYR A 113 -24.58 -17.24 -24.47
C TYR A 113 -24.23 -18.72 -24.35
N GLY A 114 -24.60 -19.31 -23.21
CA GLY A 114 -24.60 -20.74 -22.98
C GLY A 114 -25.87 -21.22 -22.28
N VAL A 115 -26.01 -22.54 -22.16
CA VAL A 115 -27.10 -23.18 -21.42
C VAL A 115 -26.54 -24.24 -20.50
N LEU A 116 -26.93 -24.18 -19.22
CA LEU A 116 -26.71 -25.27 -18.27
C LEU A 116 -27.98 -26.10 -18.17
N THR A 117 -27.87 -27.41 -18.38
CA THR A 117 -29.03 -28.30 -18.41
C THR A 117 -28.71 -29.68 -17.87
N ILE A 118 -29.74 -30.40 -17.44
CA ILE A 118 -29.69 -31.83 -17.14
C ILE A 118 -30.46 -32.56 -18.23
N ASP A 119 -29.78 -33.36 -19.05
CA ASP A 119 -30.40 -34.06 -20.18
C ASP A 119 -31.24 -35.28 -19.77
N GLY A 120 -31.86 -35.95 -20.74
CA GLY A 120 -32.69 -37.15 -20.54
C GLY A 120 -31.96 -38.35 -19.92
N ASP A 121 -30.63 -38.38 -19.95
CA ASP A 121 -29.79 -39.43 -19.36
C ASP A 121 -29.25 -39.05 -17.96
N GLY A 122 -29.70 -37.90 -17.44
CA GLY A 122 -29.31 -37.38 -16.14
C GLY A 122 -27.87 -36.84 -16.15
N LYS A 123 -27.40 -36.30 -17.28
CA LYS A 123 -26.10 -35.63 -17.38
C LYS A 123 -26.25 -34.13 -17.24
N LEU A 124 -25.54 -33.56 -16.26
CA LEU A 124 -25.38 -32.13 -16.06
C LEU A 124 -24.33 -31.59 -17.04
N LYS A 125 -24.77 -30.76 -17.99
CA LYS A 125 -23.99 -30.34 -19.15
C LYS A 125 -24.06 -28.84 -19.39
N ILE A 126 -22.96 -28.31 -19.91
CA ILE A 126 -22.86 -26.95 -20.45
C ILE A 126 -22.84 -27.07 -21.96
N VAL A 127 -23.82 -26.45 -22.60
CA VAL A 127 -24.02 -26.54 -24.05
C VAL A 127 -24.07 -25.15 -24.69
N HIS A 128 -23.63 -25.09 -25.94
CA HIS A 128 -23.76 -23.91 -26.79
C HIS A 128 -24.28 -24.36 -28.16
N GLY A 129 -25.48 -23.91 -28.53
CA GLY A 129 -26.18 -24.44 -29.71
C GLY A 129 -26.41 -25.95 -29.61
N ASN A 130 -25.86 -26.71 -30.56
CA ASN A 130 -25.91 -28.18 -30.56
C ASN A 130 -24.64 -28.83 -30.01
N GLU A 131 -23.65 -28.04 -29.58
CA GLU A 131 -22.38 -28.51 -29.08
C GLU A 131 -22.42 -28.68 -27.55
N THR A 132 -21.92 -29.82 -27.06
CA THR A 132 -21.69 -30.05 -25.63
C THR A 132 -20.24 -29.73 -25.31
N LEU A 133 -20.02 -28.71 -24.48
CA LEU A 133 -18.68 -28.23 -24.12
C LEU A 133 -18.13 -28.98 -22.90
N VAL A 134 -18.95 -29.14 -21.86
CA VAL A 134 -18.55 -29.79 -20.60
C VAL A 134 -19.67 -30.69 -20.10
N VAL A 135 -19.31 -31.87 -19.60
CA VAL A 135 -20.19 -32.78 -18.85
C VAL A 135 -19.64 -32.89 -17.43
N LEU A 136 -20.35 -32.38 -16.42
CA LEU A 136 -19.84 -32.29 -15.05
C LEU A 136 -19.87 -33.65 -14.33
N ASN A 137 -20.83 -34.52 -14.65
CA ASN A 137 -21.01 -35.83 -14.03
C ASN A 137 -20.79 -37.00 -15.01
N SER A 138 -19.65 -37.01 -15.72
CA SER A 138 -19.33 -38.01 -16.76
C SER A 138 -19.54 -39.46 -16.31
N ASP A 139 -19.21 -39.78 -15.05
CA ASP A 139 -19.14 -41.16 -14.56
C ASP A 139 -20.45 -41.68 -13.98
N GLN A 140 -21.50 -40.85 -13.90
CA GLN A 140 -22.78 -41.20 -13.29
C GLN A 140 -23.94 -41.05 -14.28
N THR A 141 -24.86 -42.01 -14.32
CA THR A 141 -26.10 -41.94 -15.11
C THR A 141 -27.29 -42.14 -14.20
N THR A 142 -28.39 -41.43 -14.45
CA THR A 142 -29.64 -41.59 -13.70
C THR A 142 -30.84 -41.21 -14.55
N THR A 143 -32.00 -41.76 -14.21
CA THR A 143 -33.26 -41.45 -14.89
C THR A 143 -34.04 -40.29 -14.26
N ASN A 144 -33.62 -39.82 -13.07
CA ASN A 144 -34.26 -38.69 -12.40
C ASN A 144 -33.32 -37.98 -11.43
N ALA A 145 -32.84 -36.79 -11.79
CA ALA A 145 -31.96 -35.97 -10.96
C ALA A 145 -32.39 -34.51 -10.86
N THR A 146 -31.91 -33.88 -9.79
CA THR A 146 -32.01 -32.44 -9.55
C THR A 146 -30.65 -31.93 -9.09
N ALA A 147 -30.25 -30.76 -9.61
CA ALA A 147 -29.07 -30.04 -9.14
C ALA A 147 -29.52 -28.82 -8.33
N THR A 148 -29.01 -28.66 -7.10
CA THR A 148 -29.43 -27.63 -6.16
C THR A 148 -28.23 -26.85 -5.65
N LEU A 149 -28.33 -25.52 -5.60
CA LEU A 149 -27.35 -24.64 -4.98
C LEU A 149 -27.67 -24.48 -3.48
N GLU A 150 -26.81 -25.03 -2.63
CA GLU A 150 -26.96 -24.98 -1.18
C GLU A 150 -26.41 -23.65 -0.60
N ASP A 151 -26.84 -23.30 0.62
CA ASP A 151 -26.41 -22.07 1.32
C ASP A 151 -24.94 -22.05 1.75
N THR A 152 -24.27 -23.20 1.66
CA THR A 152 -22.82 -23.36 1.80
C THR A 152 -22.06 -22.90 0.56
N GLY A 153 -22.76 -22.72 -0.58
CA GLY A 153 -22.15 -22.50 -1.89
C GLY A 153 -21.87 -23.79 -2.67
N ASN A 154 -22.21 -24.94 -2.10
CA ASN A 154 -22.08 -26.23 -2.78
C ASN A 154 -23.20 -26.42 -3.80
N PHE A 155 -22.86 -26.70 -5.05
CA PHE A 155 -23.83 -27.03 -6.09
C PHE A 155 -23.87 -28.55 -6.25
N VAL A 156 -24.98 -29.15 -5.84
CA VAL A 156 -25.08 -30.60 -5.62
C VAL A 156 -26.12 -31.22 -6.53
N MET A 157 -25.72 -32.23 -7.30
CA MET A 157 -26.62 -33.06 -8.10
C MET A 157 -26.98 -34.33 -7.33
N ARG A 158 -28.29 -34.57 -7.15
CA ARG A 158 -28.81 -35.73 -6.43
C ARG A 158 -29.87 -36.46 -7.24
N GLU A 159 -29.96 -37.77 -7.01
CA GLU A 159 -31.14 -38.53 -7.44
C GLU A 159 -32.36 -38.13 -6.62
N VAL A 160 -33.49 -37.90 -7.28
CA VAL A 160 -34.71 -37.44 -6.60
C VAL A 160 -35.24 -38.46 -5.59
N ASN A 161 -35.20 -39.74 -5.94
CA ASN A 161 -35.80 -40.81 -5.11
C ASN A 161 -34.89 -41.25 -3.96
N SER A 162 -33.63 -41.59 -4.26
CA SER A 162 -32.68 -42.13 -3.27
C SER A 162 -31.96 -41.05 -2.48
N LYS A 163 -31.99 -39.80 -2.95
CA LYS A 163 -31.18 -38.66 -2.47
C LYS A 163 -29.66 -38.91 -2.54
N ARG A 164 -29.23 -39.94 -3.28
CA ARG A 164 -27.82 -40.23 -3.54
C ARG A 164 -27.17 -39.05 -4.25
N VAL A 165 -26.03 -38.58 -3.73
CA VAL A 165 -25.21 -37.56 -4.40
C VAL A 165 -24.55 -38.20 -5.61
N LEU A 166 -24.75 -37.59 -6.77
CA LEU A 166 -24.15 -38.01 -8.04
C LEU A 166 -22.90 -37.19 -8.35
N TRP A 167 -22.91 -35.91 -7.99
CA TRP A 167 -21.84 -34.97 -8.22
C TRP A 167 -22.03 -33.74 -7.32
N GLN A 168 -20.94 -33.07 -6.93
CA GLN A 168 -21.00 -31.81 -6.20
C GLN A 168 -19.80 -30.91 -6.51
N SER A 169 -20.01 -29.59 -6.54
CA SER A 169 -18.94 -28.63 -6.85
C SER A 169 -17.82 -28.63 -5.82
N PHE A 170 -18.10 -28.92 -4.55
CA PHE A 170 -17.09 -28.99 -3.49
C PHE A 170 -16.05 -30.10 -3.69
N ASP A 171 -16.35 -31.11 -4.51
CA ASP A 171 -15.35 -32.12 -4.90
C ASP A 171 -14.40 -31.63 -6.00
N TYR A 172 -14.76 -30.55 -6.70
CA TYR A 172 -13.98 -29.99 -7.81
C TYR A 172 -13.69 -28.49 -7.57
N PRO A 173 -12.96 -28.13 -6.50
CA PRO A 173 -12.54 -26.76 -6.25
C PRO A 173 -11.81 -26.14 -7.44
N THR A 174 -11.90 -24.81 -7.56
CA THR A 174 -11.10 -24.03 -8.53
C THR A 174 -9.95 -23.34 -7.80
N ASN A 175 -9.90 -22.01 -7.74
CA ASN A 175 -8.87 -21.27 -7.00
C ASN A 175 -9.30 -20.90 -5.57
N THR A 176 -10.51 -21.23 -5.15
CA THR A 176 -11.09 -20.76 -3.89
C THR A 176 -11.47 -21.92 -2.97
N LEU A 177 -11.14 -21.77 -1.68
CA LEU A 177 -11.62 -22.61 -0.59
C LEU A 177 -12.66 -21.84 0.23
N LEU A 178 -13.90 -22.32 0.25
CA LEU A 178 -14.96 -21.83 1.13
C LEU A 178 -14.96 -22.56 2.48
N PRO A 179 -15.58 -21.98 3.52
CA PRO A 179 -15.77 -22.67 4.79
C PRO A 179 -16.46 -24.02 4.60
N GLY A 180 -15.89 -25.07 5.20
CA GLY A 180 -16.38 -26.45 5.09
C GLY A 180 -15.92 -27.23 3.85
N MET A 181 -15.25 -26.59 2.88
CA MET A 181 -14.58 -27.31 1.79
C MET A 181 -13.33 -28.06 2.28
N LYS A 182 -12.89 -29.05 1.50
CA LYS A 182 -11.77 -29.93 1.84
C LYS A 182 -10.55 -29.58 0.98
N LEU A 183 -9.35 -29.62 1.57
CA LEU A 183 -8.07 -29.72 0.86
C LEU A 183 -7.33 -30.96 1.32
N GLY A 184 -7.14 -31.93 0.44
CA GLY A 184 -6.66 -33.24 0.88
C GLY A 184 -6.84 -34.35 -0.14
N VAL A 185 -6.98 -35.56 0.36
CA VAL A 185 -7.13 -36.77 -0.44
C VAL A 185 -8.17 -37.70 0.18
N ASN A 186 -9.04 -38.24 -0.68
CA ASN A 186 -9.87 -39.38 -0.37
C ASN A 186 -9.05 -40.65 -0.57
N LEU A 187 -8.79 -41.40 0.50
CA LEU A 187 -7.94 -42.58 0.47
C LEU A 187 -8.60 -43.78 -0.23
N LYS A 188 -9.95 -43.78 -0.35
CA LYS A 188 -10.70 -44.85 -1.03
C LYS A 188 -10.73 -44.68 -2.53
N THR A 189 -10.98 -43.46 -3.01
CA THR A 189 -11.13 -43.17 -4.45
C THR A 189 -9.84 -42.66 -5.08
N GLY A 190 -8.88 -42.21 -4.27
CA GLY A 190 -7.69 -41.50 -4.75
C GLY A 190 -7.98 -40.06 -5.18
N HIS A 191 -9.22 -39.59 -5.04
CA HIS A 191 -9.63 -38.23 -5.41
C HIS A 191 -8.88 -37.20 -4.57
N ARG A 192 -8.42 -36.11 -5.20
CA ARG A 192 -7.63 -35.06 -4.54
C ARG A 192 -8.42 -33.77 -4.58
N TRP A 193 -8.62 -33.17 -3.42
CA TRP A 193 -9.14 -31.81 -3.31
C TRP A 193 -7.96 -30.84 -3.22
N SER A 194 -7.82 -30.00 -4.23
CA SER A 194 -6.74 -29.01 -4.34
C SER A 194 -7.25 -27.73 -4.97
N LEU A 195 -6.77 -26.59 -4.49
CA LEU A 195 -6.95 -25.34 -5.20
C LEU A 195 -5.95 -25.26 -6.35
N VAL A 196 -6.38 -24.69 -7.47
CA VAL A 196 -5.54 -24.38 -8.61
C VAL A 196 -5.80 -22.93 -8.98
N SER A 197 -4.76 -22.10 -8.93
CA SER A 197 -4.86 -20.66 -9.21
C SER A 197 -5.48 -20.41 -10.58
N TRP A 198 -6.08 -19.24 -10.78
CA TRP A 198 -6.33 -18.76 -12.13
C TRP A 198 -5.01 -18.46 -12.83
N LEU A 199 -5.02 -18.46 -14.17
CA LEU A 199 -3.84 -18.14 -14.97
C LEU A 199 -3.47 -16.66 -14.80
N SER A 200 -4.47 -15.80 -14.73
CA SER A 200 -4.34 -14.39 -14.37
C SER A 200 -5.61 -13.89 -13.67
N SER A 201 -5.65 -12.62 -13.26
CA SER A 201 -6.86 -12.00 -12.70
C SER A 201 -8.02 -11.95 -13.70
N GLU A 202 -7.74 -12.05 -15.00
CA GLU A 202 -8.69 -11.90 -16.11
C GLU A 202 -8.94 -13.23 -16.84
N GLU A 203 -8.19 -14.28 -16.53
CA GLU A 203 -8.24 -15.58 -17.21
C GLU A 203 -8.41 -16.74 -16.21
N PRO A 204 -9.64 -17.27 -16.03
CA PRO A 204 -9.96 -18.36 -15.13
C PRO A 204 -9.31 -19.70 -15.45
N ALA A 205 -8.74 -19.86 -16.65
CA ALA A 205 -8.01 -21.07 -17.04
C ALA A 205 -6.98 -21.51 -15.99
N THR A 206 -6.58 -22.77 -16.06
CA THR A 206 -5.64 -23.38 -15.13
C THR A 206 -4.32 -22.59 -15.07
N GLY A 207 -4.03 -22.03 -13.89
CA GLY A 207 -2.83 -21.25 -13.62
C GLY A 207 -1.63 -22.07 -13.15
N ALA A 208 -0.60 -21.35 -12.71
CA ALA A 208 0.69 -21.95 -12.37
C ALA A 208 0.70 -22.66 -11.01
N PHE A 209 -0.12 -22.22 -10.04
CA PHE A 209 -0.05 -22.71 -8.67
C PHE A 209 -1.15 -23.72 -8.34
N THR A 210 -0.79 -24.74 -7.58
CA THR A 210 -1.73 -25.72 -7.00
C THR A 210 -1.44 -25.86 -5.51
N LEU A 211 -2.47 -25.84 -4.65
CA LEU A 211 -2.38 -26.08 -3.22
C LEU A 211 -3.26 -27.26 -2.82
N GLY A 212 -2.70 -28.24 -2.13
CA GLY A 212 -3.46 -29.41 -1.68
C GLY A 212 -2.72 -30.23 -0.64
N GLY A 213 -3.38 -31.30 -0.18
CA GLY A 213 -2.76 -32.25 0.74
C GLY A 213 -1.64 -33.07 0.11
N ASP A 214 -0.70 -33.50 0.94
CA ASP A 214 0.35 -34.42 0.54
C ASP A 214 -0.21 -35.70 -0.08
N PRO A 215 0.15 -36.05 -1.33
CA PRO A 215 -0.26 -37.31 -1.93
C PRO A 215 0.28 -38.54 -1.19
N ASN A 216 1.36 -38.42 -0.39
CA ASN A 216 1.88 -39.51 0.44
C ASN A 216 1.16 -39.63 1.79
N GLY A 217 0.17 -38.77 2.05
CA GLY A 217 -0.70 -38.84 3.22
C GLY A 217 -0.09 -38.33 4.53
N THR A 218 0.91 -37.45 4.47
CA THR A 218 1.33 -36.67 5.66
C THR A 218 0.28 -35.62 6.04
N THR A 219 0.34 -35.12 7.28
CA THR A 219 -0.53 -34.05 7.78
C THR A 219 -0.01 -32.66 7.38
N GLN A 220 0.31 -32.49 6.09
CA GLN A 220 0.86 -31.25 5.52
C GLN A 220 0.08 -30.84 4.27
N LEU A 221 0.05 -29.53 4.01
CA LEU A 221 -0.32 -28.97 2.73
C LEU A 221 0.95 -28.59 1.97
N PHE A 222 0.90 -28.76 0.66
CA PHE A 222 1.96 -28.37 -0.25
C PHE A 222 1.41 -27.48 -1.33
N MET A 223 2.23 -26.51 -1.72
CA MET A 223 2.01 -25.70 -2.89
C MET A 223 3.00 -26.14 -3.98
N TRP A 224 2.48 -26.35 -5.18
CA TRP A 224 3.26 -26.66 -6.37
C TRP A 224 3.15 -25.53 -7.37
N GLN A 225 4.27 -25.19 -8.02
CA GLN A 225 4.32 -24.27 -9.15
C GLN A 225 4.64 -25.09 -10.41
N ARG A 226 3.72 -25.16 -11.38
CA ARG A 226 3.84 -25.96 -12.61
C ARG A 226 4.23 -27.43 -12.35
N GLY A 227 3.78 -27.99 -11.22
CA GLY A 227 4.05 -29.36 -10.79
C GLY A 227 5.29 -29.54 -9.91
N ASP A 228 6.18 -28.55 -9.85
CA ASP A 228 7.34 -28.55 -8.98
C ASP A 228 6.99 -28.07 -7.58
N LEU A 229 7.58 -28.69 -6.56
CA LEU A 229 7.31 -28.36 -5.17
C LEU A 229 7.83 -26.96 -4.83
N TYR A 230 6.93 -26.07 -4.44
CA TYR A 230 7.22 -24.65 -4.23
C TYR A 230 7.29 -24.28 -2.74
N TRP A 231 6.32 -24.77 -1.96
CA TRP A 231 6.20 -24.44 -0.54
C TRP A 231 5.48 -25.55 0.23
N THR A 232 5.73 -25.65 1.53
CA THR A 232 5.06 -26.54 2.47
C THR A 232 4.50 -25.78 3.66
N SER A 233 3.33 -26.19 4.14
CA SER A 233 2.78 -25.69 5.41
C SER A 233 3.56 -26.18 6.62
N GLY A 234 4.41 -27.18 6.47
CA GLY A 234 4.98 -27.92 7.59
C GLY A 234 3.91 -28.73 8.31
N ALA A 235 4.29 -29.40 9.39
CA ALA A 235 3.41 -30.36 10.07
C ALA A 235 2.24 -29.67 10.76
N TRP A 236 1.04 -30.28 10.67
CA TRP A 236 -0.09 -29.90 11.49
C TRP A 236 0.17 -30.20 12.98
N ARG A 237 0.17 -29.17 13.83
CA ARG A 237 0.38 -29.25 15.29
C ARG A 237 -0.47 -28.20 16.01
N ASN A 238 -1.09 -28.57 17.13
CA ASN A 238 -1.82 -27.65 18.02
C ASN A 238 -2.90 -26.78 17.31
N GLY A 239 -3.60 -27.34 16.31
CA GLY A 239 -4.66 -26.61 15.60
C GLY A 239 -4.18 -25.65 14.52
N THR A 240 -2.91 -25.71 14.13
CA THR A 240 -2.32 -24.93 13.03
C THR A 240 -1.24 -25.72 12.30
N PHE A 241 -0.79 -25.22 11.14
CA PHE A 241 0.43 -25.70 10.49
C PHE A 241 1.65 -24.89 10.93
N GLU A 242 2.81 -25.53 10.95
CA GLU A 242 4.10 -24.99 11.44
C GLU A 242 4.57 -23.72 10.71
N PHE A 243 4.35 -23.64 9.40
CA PHE A 243 4.79 -22.53 8.53
C PHE A 243 3.64 -21.66 8.03
N PHE A 244 2.44 -21.86 8.60
CA PHE A 244 1.29 -21.04 8.28
C PHE A 244 1.22 -19.91 9.30
N GLU A 245 1.90 -18.82 8.97
CA GLU A 245 2.18 -17.68 9.86
C GLU A 245 0.95 -16.78 10.13
N PHE A 246 -0.23 -17.39 10.30
CA PHE A 246 -1.49 -16.71 10.61
C PHE A 246 -1.70 -16.52 12.13
N VAL A 247 -0.89 -17.18 12.97
CA VAL A 247 -1.26 -17.46 14.38
C VAL A 247 -0.73 -16.44 15.40
N SER A 248 0.15 -15.51 15.02
CA SER A 248 0.56 -14.45 15.95
C SER A 248 -0.45 -13.29 16.06
N TRP A 249 -1.24 -12.99 15.02
CA TRP A 249 -2.26 -11.92 15.06
C TRP A 249 -3.56 -12.33 15.78
N ASN A 250 -3.95 -13.60 15.63
CA ASN A 250 -5.28 -14.09 16.02
C ASN A 250 -5.27 -15.00 17.26
N ALA A 251 -4.17 -15.02 18.03
CA ALA A 251 -4.03 -15.86 19.21
C ALA A 251 -5.04 -15.50 20.33
N VAL A 252 -5.59 -14.29 20.32
CA VAL A 252 -6.57 -13.84 21.34
C VAL A 252 -8.01 -14.20 20.93
N HIS A 253 -8.36 -14.06 19.65
CA HIS A 253 -9.67 -14.45 19.10
C HIS A 253 -9.56 -14.98 17.65
N PRO A 254 -9.32 -16.28 17.43
CA PRO A 254 -9.12 -16.78 16.07
C PRO A 254 -10.42 -16.77 15.27
N LYS A 255 -10.52 -15.86 14.29
CA LYS A 255 -11.61 -15.76 13.31
C LYS A 255 -11.93 -17.12 12.70
N TYR A 256 -10.88 -17.84 12.31
CA TYR A 256 -10.98 -19.17 11.71
C TYR A 256 -10.82 -20.26 12.75
N GLN A 257 -11.68 -21.27 12.66
CA GLN A 257 -11.46 -22.56 13.28
C GLN A 257 -10.94 -23.51 12.21
N MET A 258 -9.66 -23.83 12.30
CA MET A 258 -8.96 -24.70 11.36
C MET A 258 -8.94 -26.13 11.89
N GLU A 259 -9.19 -27.09 11.02
CA GLU A 259 -9.23 -28.50 11.38
C GLU A 259 -8.50 -29.34 10.33
N TYR A 260 -7.76 -30.34 10.80
CA TYR A 260 -7.17 -31.37 9.96
C TYR A 260 -7.75 -32.71 10.36
N ILE A 261 -8.57 -33.28 9.48
CA ILE A 261 -9.19 -34.58 9.65
C ILE A 261 -8.31 -35.63 9.00
N SER A 262 -8.01 -36.69 9.72
CA SER A 262 -7.28 -37.85 9.23
C SER A 262 -7.92 -39.10 9.81
N ASP A 263 -8.84 -39.70 9.05
CA ASP A 263 -9.46 -40.96 9.39
C ASP A 263 -9.04 -42.09 8.41
N GLY A 264 -9.72 -43.24 8.46
CA GLY A 264 -9.42 -44.38 7.59
C GLY A 264 -9.84 -44.18 6.13
N ASP A 265 -10.69 -43.19 5.85
CA ASP A 265 -11.31 -42.96 4.56
C ASP A 265 -10.72 -41.74 3.85
N GLU A 266 -10.38 -40.69 4.60
CA GLU A 266 -9.95 -39.41 4.07
C GLU A 266 -8.98 -38.65 4.98
N LYS A 267 -8.12 -37.86 4.35
CA LYS A 267 -7.17 -36.95 5.00
C LYS A 267 -7.30 -35.58 4.38
N TYR A 268 -7.76 -34.60 5.14
CA TYR A 268 -7.99 -33.26 4.60
C TYR A 268 -7.95 -32.17 5.66
N PHE A 269 -7.55 -30.99 5.21
CA PHE A 269 -7.71 -29.72 5.89
C PHE A 269 -9.06 -29.10 5.55
N THR A 270 -9.70 -28.49 6.53
CA THR A 270 -10.87 -27.63 6.34
C THR A 270 -10.84 -26.48 7.35
N TYR A 271 -11.65 -25.46 7.11
CA TYR A 271 -11.82 -24.37 8.04
C TYR A 271 -13.29 -23.95 8.15
N SER A 272 -13.63 -23.35 9.29
CA SER A 272 -14.89 -22.66 9.53
C SER A 272 -14.65 -21.27 10.11
N VAL A 273 -15.69 -20.43 10.13
CA VAL A 273 -15.63 -19.04 10.57
C VAL A 273 -16.49 -18.88 11.82
N LYS A 274 -15.90 -18.42 12.93
CA LYS A 274 -16.58 -18.44 14.25
C LYS A 274 -17.71 -17.43 14.39
N ASP A 275 -17.57 -16.26 13.79
CA ASP A 275 -18.55 -15.16 13.87
C ASP A 275 -19.63 -15.23 12.78
N GLY A 276 -19.58 -16.25 11.92
CA GLY A 276 -20.49 -16.40 10.78
C GLY A 276 -20.25 -15.39 9.65
N SER A 277 -19.16 -14.62 9.69
CA SER A 277 -18.79 -13.73 8.59
C SER A 277 -18.52 -14.50 7.30
N LYS A 278 -18.74 -13.83 6.15
CA LYS A 278 -18.37 -14.39 4.85
C LYS A 278 -16.85 -14.52 4.77
N SER A 279 -16.38 -15.56 4.12
CA SER A 279 -14.95 -15.81 3.92
C SER A 279 -14.76 -16.66 2.68
N MET A 280 -13.70 -16.37 1.95
CA MET A 280 -13.25 -17.19 0.83
C MET A 280 -11.74 -17.07 0.73
N TRP A 281 -11.03 -18.18 0.93
CA TRP A 281 -9.57 -18.21 0.76
C TRP A 281 -9.26 -18.45 -0.71
N VAL A 282 -8.78 -17.42 -1.38
CA VAL A 282 -8.48 -17.40 -2.81
C VAL A 282 -6.99 -17.55 -3.03
N MET A 283 -6.60 -18.52 -3.86
CA MET A 283 -5.26 -18.65 -4.40
C MET A 283 -5.11 -17.75 -5.63
N GLU A 284 -4.30 -16.71 -5.50
CA GLU A 284 -4.03 -15.74 -6.56
C GLU A 284 -3.06 -16.29 -7.62
N PRO A 285 -3.03 -15.72 -8.85
CA PRO A 285 -2.15 -16.17 -9.93
C PRO A 285 -0.65 -16.13 -9.62
N LEU A 286 -0.25 -15.32 -8.65
CA LEU A 286 1.13 -15.18 -8.17
C LEU A 286 1.43 -16.04 -6.93
N GLY A 287 0.50 -16.91 -6.52
CA GLY A 287 0.70 -17.91 -5.46
C GLY A 287 0.32 -17.43 -4.06
N GLN A 288 -0.04 -16.16 -3.88
CA GLN A 288 -0.58 -15.67 -2.60
C GLN A 288 -1.92 -16.32 -2.30
N ILE A 289 -2.22 -16.47 -1.01
CA ILE A 289 -3.54 -16.86 -0.54
C ILE A 289 -4.12 -15.65 0.18
N ALA A 290 -5.36 -15.29 -0.13
CA ALA A 290 -6.03 -14.15 0.49
C ALA A 290 -7.47 -14.49 0.85
N ASP A 291 -7.93 -14.05 2.02
CA ASP A 291 -9.35 -14.04 2.37
C ASP A 291 -9.99 -12.78 1.79
N LYS A 292 -10.89 -12.96 0.82
CA LYS A 292 -11.65 -11.87 0.21
C LYS A 292 -13.02 -11.76 0.85
N GLN A 293 -13.42 -10.54 1.21
CA GLN A 293 -14.67 -10.23 1.89
C GLN A 293 -15.29 -8.98 1.25
N GLY A 294 -15.94 -9.15 0.10
CA GLY A 294 -16.40 -8.02 -0.70
C GLY A 294 -15.21 -7.16 -1.14
N ARG A 295 -15.03 -5.98 -0.53
CA ARG A 295 -13.90 -5.07 -0.81
C ARG A 295 -12.70 -5.25 0.11
N THR A 296 -12.83 -5.96 1.23
CA THR A 296 -11.70 -6.20 2.12
C THR A 296 -10.94 -7.45 1.67
N THR A 297 -9.61 -7.37 1.72
CA THR A 297 -8.71 -8.49 1.39
C THR A 297 -7.70 -8.61 2.51
N SER A 298 -7.53 -9.82 3.03
CA SER A 298 -6.54 -10.12 4.08
C SER A 298 -5.67 -11.27 3.62
N SER A 299 -4.35 -11.09 3.62
CA SER A 299 -3.43 -12.18 3.29
C SER A 299 -3.57 -13.35 4.27
N ILE A 300 -3.56 -14.56 3.74
CA ILE A 300 -3.57 -15.81 4.48
C ILE A 300 -2.16 -16.40 4.39
N GLY A 301 -1.46 -16.46 5.52
CA GLY A 301 -0.04 -16.81 5.57
C GLY A 301 0.84 -15.66 5.11
N THR A 302 1.97 -15.97 4.47
CA THR A 302 2.91 -14.95 4.00
C THR A 302 2.36 -14.26 2.75
N SER A 303 2.55 -12.95 2.65
CA SER A 303 2.09 -12.16 1.50
C SER A 303 2.86 -12.48 0.21
N ASN A 304 3.96 -13.20 0.31
CA ASN A 304 4.88 -13.56 -0.77
C ASN A 304 5.52 -14.91 -0.45
N PHE A 305 4.82 -16.01 -0.71
CA PHE A 305 5.38 -17.34 -0.53
C PHE A 305 6.68 -17.45 -1.32
N CYS A 306 7.79 -17.71 -0.62
CA CYS A 306 9.12 -17.95 -1.20
C CYS A 306 9.78 -16.79 -1.94
N ASP A 307 9.35 -15.56 -1.64
CA ASP A 307 9.92 -14.32 -2.16
C ASP A 307 10.17 -13.30 -1.04
N GLY A 308 11.26 -12.53 -1.13
CA GLY A 308 11.55 -11.40 -0.21
C GLY A 308 12.28 -11.79 1.07
N TYR A 309 12.18 -10.98 2.14
CA TYR A 309 12.91 -11.22 3.41
C TYR A 309 12.31 -12.31 4.30
N SER A 310 11.17 -12.89 3.90
CA SER A 310 10.46 -13.96 4.64
C SER A 310 10.94 -15.36 4.24
N PHE A 311 12.23 -15.50 3.91
CA PHE A 311 12.85 -16.82 3.85
C PHE A 311 12.86 -17.37 5.27
N ASP A 312 12.07 -18.41 5.53
CA ASP A 312 12.45 -19.56 6.37
C ASP A 312 11.25 -20.44 6.79
N GLN A 313 10.01 -20.08 6.45
CA GLN A 313 8.85 -20.91 6.79
C GLN A 313 8.32 -21.69 5.58
N GLY A 314 8.93 -22.86 5.35
CA GLY A 314 8.38 -23.88 4.45
C GLY A 314 8.71 -23.75 2.97
N CYS A 315 9.60 -22.85 2.57
CA CYS A 315 9.95 -22.67 1.16
C CYS A 315 10.84 -23.78 0.60
N LEU A 316 10.41 -24.33 -0.54
CA LEU A 316 11.06 -25.44 -1.24
C LEU A 316 11.38 -25.10 -2.70
N GLY A 317 11.04 -23.88 -3.13
CA GLY A 317 11.15 -23.39 -4.51
C GLY A 317 12.53 -23.54 -5.17
N PRO A 318 12.60 -23.32 -6.49
CA PRO A 318 13.76 -23.70 -7.30
C PRO A 318 15.04 -22.97 -6.87
N LYS A 319 16.17 -23.69 -6.94
CA LYS A 319 17.49 -23.14 -6.62
C LYS A 319 17.81 -21.99 -7.57
N LEU A 320 17.99 -20.80 -7.02
CA LEU A 320 18.37 -19.61 -7.78
C LEU A 320 19.73 -19.79 -8.49
N PRO A 321 19.91 -19.22 -9.69
CA PRO A 321 21.22 -19.20 -10.34
C PRO A 321 22.21 -18.37 -9.52
N GLU A 322 23.52 -18.63 -9.66
CA GLU A 322 24.57 -17.99 -8.85
C GLU A 322 24.57 -16.44 -8.91
N CYS A 323 24.04 -15.88 -10.00
CA CYS A 323 23.90 -14.44 -10.21
C CYS A 323 22.72 -13.80 -9.48
N ARG A 324 21.86 -14.60 -8.83
CA ARG A 324 20.67 -14.15 -8.11
C ARG A 324 20.79 -14.45 -6.63
N ASN A 325 20.42 -13.47 -5.81
CA ASN A 325 20.36 -13.57 -4.38
C ASN A 325 18.95 -13.26 -3.90
N SER A 326 18.30 -14.24 -3.29
CA SER A 326 16.90 -14.14 -2.88
C SER A 326 16.58 -12.99 -1.92
N SER A 327 17.56 -12.53 -1.13
CA SER A 327 17.41 -11.40 -0.20
C SER A 327 17.67 -10.03 -0.83
N LYS A 328 18.12 -9.97 -2.10
CA LYS A 328 18.50 -8.72 -2.78
C LYS A 328 17.85 -8.54 -4.14
N ASP A 329 17.61 -9.63 -4.84
CA ASP A 329 17.10 -9.69 -6.21
C ASP A 329 15.60 -10.00 -6.19
N VAL A 330 14.85 -9.12 -5.52
CA VAL A 330 13.39 -9.19 -5.41
C VAL A 330 12.78 -8.33 -6.50
N PHE A 331 11.77 -8.86 -7.19
CA PHE A 331 11.01 -8.09 -8.17
C PHE A 331 9.91 -7.30 -7.49
N GLU A 332 9.88 -6.00 -7.72
CA GLU A 332 8.90 -5.06 -7.20
C GLU A 332 7.92 -4.64 -8.29
N LEU A 333 6.65 -4.53 -7.93
CA LEU A 333 5.63 -4.01 -8.82
C LEU A 333 5.80 -2.49 -9.01
N LYS A 334 5.88 -2.06 -10.25
CA LYS A 334 5.98 -0.65 -10.66
C LYS A 334 4.97 -0.33 -11.75
N TYR A 335 4.63 0.95 -11.86
CA TYR A 335 3.80 1.49 -12.93
C TYR A 335 4.59 2.53 -13.68
N GLY A 336 4.61 2.44 -15.02
CA GLY A 336 5.37 3.40 -15.81
C GLY A 336 5.57 3.01 -17.25
N SER A 337 6.67 3.48 -17.84
CA SER A 337 7.16 3.05 -19.14
C SER A 337 8.62 2.64 -19.04
N ILE A 338 9.05 1.76 -19.95
CA ILE A 338 10.45 1.38 -20.09
C ILE A 338 10.99 1.99 -21.37
N ASN A 339 11.95 2.90 -21.24
CA ASN A 339 12.75 3.39 -22.35
C ASN A 339 13.81 2.34 -22.68
N GLY A 340 13.55 1.57 -23.73
CA GLY A 340 14.43 0.53 -24.24
C GLY A 340 13.61 -0.60 -24.85
N ASP A 341 14.10 -1.14 -25.97
CA ASP A 341 13.40 -2.26 -26.63
C ASP A 341 13.46 -3.52 -25.75
N PRO A 342 12.35 -4.27 -25.64
CA PRO A 342 12.37 -5.55 -24.96
C PRO A 342 13.30 -6.51 -25.71
N TYR A 343 14.14 -7.26 -24.97
CA TYR A 343 15.04 -8.21 -25.61
C TYR A 343 14.33 -9.53 -25.99
N LYS A 344 13.18 -9.81 -25.36
CA LYS A 344 12.32 -10.96 -25.66
C LYS A 344 10.85 -10.59 -25.44
N ILE A 345 10.02 -10.99 -26.40
CA ILE A 345 8.56 -11.02 -26.30
C ILE A 345 8.12 -12.46 -26.53
N ASP A 346 7.44 -13.05 -25.55
CA ASP A 346 6.87 -14.39 -25.61
C ASP A 346 5.33 -14.28 -25.67
N GLY A 347 4.78 -14.49 -26.86
CA GLY A 347 3.35 -14.35 -27.12
C GLY A 347 2.51 -15.57 -26.70
N ASN A 348 3.06 -16.53 -25.96
CA ASN A 348 2.32 -17.70 -25.51
C ASN A 348 1.31 -17.32 -24.42
N SER A 349 0.02 -17.35 -24.76
CA SER A 349 -1.09 -17.02 -23.86
C SER A 349 -1.33 -18.05 -22.76
N SER A 350 -0.63 -19.18 -22.75
CA SER A 350 -0.67 -20.15 -21.64
C SER A 350 0.26 -19.77 -20.49
N LEU A 351 1.04 -18.70 -20.61
CA LEU A 351 1.95 -18.19 -19.60
C LEU A 351 1.29 -17.05 -18.83
N GLY A 352 1.33 -17.11 -17.50
CA GLY A 352 0.94 -16.02 -16.61
C GLY A 352 2.16 -15.28 -16.06
N LEU A 353 1.92 -14.19 -15.31
CA LEU A 353 2.99 -13.36 -14.73
C LEU A 353 3.97 -14.15 -13.84
N SER A 354 3.51 -15.19 -13.15
CA SER A 354 4.39 -16.04 -12.33
C SER A 354 5.35 -16.88 -13.18
N ASP A 355 4.98 -17.27 -14.40
CA ASP A 355 5.88 -17.93 -15.33
C ASP A 355 6.92 -16.94 -15.88
N CYS A 356 6.49 -15.72 -16.21
CA CYS A 356 7.40 -14.65 -16.62
C CYS A 356 8.42 -14.35 -15.52
N LYS A 357 7.99 -14.37 -14.25
CA LYS A 357 8.89 -14.23 -13.11
C LYS A 357 9.95 -15.32 -13.07
N VAL A 358 9.56 -16.58 -13.20
CA VAL A 358 10.50 -17.72 -13.18
C VAL A 358 11.51 -17.57 -14.31
N GLU A 359 11.06 -17.25 -15.52
CA GLU A 359 11.94 -17.05 -16.67
C GLU A 359 12.92 -15.89 -16.44
N CYS A 360 12.44 -14.72 -16.01
CA CYS A 360 13.28 -13.56 -15.74
C CYS A 360 14.26 -13.81 -14.58
N THR A 361 13.82 -14.54 -13.55
CA THR A 361 14.68 -14.92 -12.41
C THR A 361 15.82 -15.84 -12.87
N SER A 362 15.52 -16.80 -13.77
CA SER A 362 16.51 -17.72 -14.32
C SER A 362 17.55 -17.05 -15.24
N ASN A 363 17.21 -15.90 -15.83
CA ASN A 363 18.09 -15.14 -16.71
C ASN A 363 18.74 -13.96 -15.97
N CYS A 364 20.05 -14.06 -15.69
CA CYS A 364 20.83 -13.03 -14.99
C CYS A 364 20.78 -11.62 -15.62
N SER A 365 20.56 -11.54 -16.93
CA SER A 365 20.51 -10.26 -17.64
C SER A 365 19.15 -9.59 -17.55
N CYS A 366 18.09 -10.33 -17.18
CA CYS A 366 16.75 -9.81 -17.06
C CYS A 366 16.64 -8.88 -15.84
N VAL A 367 16.06 -7.71 -16.02
CA VAL A 367 15.86 -6.73 -14.93
C VAL A 367 14.41 -6.31 -14.78
N ALA A 368 13.57 -6.59 -15.77
CA ALA A 368 12.14 -6.35 -15.66
C ALA A 368 11.34 -7.30 -16.56
N TYR A 369 10.10 -7.56 -16.18
CA TYR A 369 9.13 -8.29 -16.99
C TYR A 369 7.70 -7.74 -16.81
N THR A 370 6.84 -8.00 -17.80
CA THR A 370 5.39 -7.74 -17.72
C THR A 370 4.61 -8.71 -18.61
N SER A 371 3.28 -8.65 -18.56
CA SER A 371 2.38 -9.38 -19.45
C SER A 371 2.41 -8.80 -20.87
N HIS A 372 2.21 -9.66 -21.88
CA HIS A 372 2.13 -9.22 -23.28
C HIS A 372 0.71 -8.80 -23.67
N TYR A 373 -0.29 -9.55 -23.21
CA TYR A 373 -1.70 -9.31 -23.50
C TYR A 373 -2.40 -8.60 -22.35
N THR A 374 -3.52 -7.94 -22.66
CA THR A 374 -4.33 -7.19 -21.68
C THR A 374 -5.07 -8.07 -20.67
N ASN A 375 -5.13 -9.39 -20.89
CA ASN A 375 -5.65 -10.36 -19.93
C ASN A 375 -4.54 -10.92 -19.02
N ASP A 376 -3.41 -10.22 -18.92
CA ASP A 376 -2.25 -10.60 -18.10
C ASP A 376 -1.61 -11.96 -18.44
N THR A 377 -1.66 -12.32 -19.72
CA THR A 377 -0.98 -13.52 -20.27
C THR A 377 0.14 -13.16 -21.26
N GLY A 378 1.03 -14.12 -21.51
CA GLY A 378 2.27 -13.92 -22.27
C GLY A 378 3.28 -13.06 -21.51
N CYS A 379 4.52 -12.97 -22.02
CA CYS A 379 5.61 -12.31 -21.30
C CYS A 379 6.37 -11.32 -22.18
N VAL A 380 6.80 -10.21 -21.59
CA VAL A 380 7.74 -9.26 -22.20
C VAL A 380 8.88 -9.02 -21.21
N PHE A 381 10.12 -8.98 -21.70
CA PHE A 381 11.31 -8.92 -20.84
C PHE A 381 12.30 -7.83 -21.27
N TRP A 382 12.93 -7.19 -20.28
CA TRP A 382 13.96 -6.16 -20.48
C TRP A 382 15.26 -6.49 -19.75
N SER A 383 16.37 -6.00 -20.30
CA SER A 383 17.73 -6.25 -19.82
C SER A 383 18.36 -5.01 -19.17
N SER A 384 19.52 -5.20 -18.54
CA SER A 384 20.31 -4.10 -17.99
C SER A 384 20.70 -3.08 -19.08
N GLY A 385 20.22 -1.84 -18.93
CA GLY A 385 20.40 -0.77 -19.92
C GLY A 385 19.13 0.02 -20.22
N SER A 386 17.96 -0.57 -19.95
CA SER A 386 16.68 0.15 -20.06
C SER A 386 16.46 1.07 -18.85
N SER A 387 15.95 2.28 -19.09
CA SER A 387 15.57 3.21 -18.02
C SER A 387 14.07 3.18 -17.80
N ILE A 388 13.64 3.12 -16.55
CA ILE A 388 12.23 3.06 -16.17
C ILE A 388 11.78 4.47 -15.78
N GLU A 389 10.70 4.93 -16.39
CA GLU A 389 10.00 6.17 -16.03
C GLU A 389 8.72 5.81 -15.29
N GLU A 390 8.67 6.09 -13.98
CA GLU A 390 7.55 5.69 -13.13
C GLU A 390 6.43 6.74 -13.14
N TYR A 391 5.19 6.30 -13.37
CA TYR A 391 3.97 7.11 -13.27
C TYR A 391 2.73 6.22 -13.13
N THR A 392 1.69 6.71 -12.47
CA THR A 392 0.55 5.90 -11.98
C THR A 392 -0.35 5.31 -13.08
N ASN A 393 -0.41 5.92 -14.26
CA ASN A 393 -1.19 5.43 -15.40
C ASN A 393 -0.34 4.64 -16.42
N GLY A 394 0.84 4.18 -16.02
CA GLY A 394 1.74 3.42 -16.86
C GLY A 394 1.40 1.94 -16.95
N ILE A 395 2.17 1.22 -17.75
CA ILE A 395 2.11 -0.24 -17.83
C ILE A 395 2.54 -0.81 -16.47
N GLN A 396 1.76 -1.75 -15.95
CA GLN A 396 2.14 -2.53 -14.78
C GLN A 396 3.34 -3.41 -15.13
N MET A 397 4.43 -3.34 -14.37
CA MET A 397 5.65 -4.11 -14.65
C MET A 397 6.35 -4.52 -13.36
N TYR A 398 7.09 -5.61 -13.41
CA TYR A 398 7.87 -6.11 -12.29
C TYR A 398 9.34 -5.85 -12.55
N VAL A 399 9.99 -5.10 -11.65
CA VAL A 399 11.37 -4.61 -11.82
C VAL A 399 12.24 -5.14 -10.69
N LEU A 400 13.43 -5.59 -11.03
CA LEU A 400 14.41 -6.08 -10.08
C LEU A 400 14.94 -4.94 -9.20
N GLY A 401 14.75 -5.05 -7.88
CA GLY A 401 15.22 -4.07 -6.90
C GLY A 401 16.74 -3.90 -6.96
N SER A 402 17.23 -2.65 -7.03
CA SER A 402 18.66 -2.36 -7.07
C SER A 402 19.15 -1.65 -5.80
N HIS A 403 19.70 -2.40 -4.84
CA HIS A 403 20.34 -1.86 -3.63
C HIS A 403 21.72 -1.21 -3.90
N LYS A 404 21.86 -0.39 -4.95
CA LYS A 404 23.14 0.28 -5.27
C LYS A 404 23.42 1.50 -4.38
N VAL A 405 22.43 2.01 -3.64
CA VAL A 405 22.56 3.23 -2.85
C VAL A 405 23.35 3.02 -1.55
N ALA A 406 23.16 1.88 -0.86
CA ALA A 406 23.80 1.63 0.44
C ALA A 406 25.33 1.47 0.35
N VAL A 407 25.84 0.81 -0.70
CA VAL A 407 27.29 0.56 -0.87
C VAL A 407 28.04 1.86 -1.17
N ALA A 408 27.44 2.74 -1.99
CA ALA A 408 28.02 4.05 -2.29
C ALA A 408 28.07 4.95 -1.03
N LEU A 409 27.01 4.93 -0.21
CA LEU A 409 26.96 5.67 1.05
C LEU A 409 27.99 5.15 2.06
N VAL A 410 28.21 3.83 2.16
CA VAL A 410 29.24 3.24 3.03
C VAL A 410 30.64 3.63 2.57
N ILE A 411 30.92 3.61 1.27
CA ILE A 411 32.22 4.06 0.72
C ILE A 411 32.44 5.55 1.00
N LEU A 412 31.42 6.38 0.81
CA LEU A 412 31.48 7.82 1.11
C LEU A 412 31.70 8.08 2.62
N LEU A 413 31.06 7.30 3.49
CA LEU A 413 31.23 7.38 4.94
C LEU A 413 32.65 6.98 5.38
N LEU A 414 33.21 5.92 4.79
CA LEU A 414 34.59 5.48 5.06
C LEU A 414 35.61 6.53 4.59
N VAL A 415 35.40 7.15 3.43
CA VAL A 415 36.24 8.25 2.92
C VAL A 415 36.11 9.48 3.81
N TYR A 416 34.91 9.82 4.27
CA TYR A 416 34.66 10.93 5.19
C TYR A 416 35.36 10.72 6.54
N LEU A 417 35.24 9.51 7.13
CA LEU A 417 35.93 9.15 8.38
C LEU A 417 37.45 9.16 8.24
N TYR A 418 37.99 8.71 7.10
CA TYR A 418 39.42 8.81 6.81
C TYR A 418 39.89 10.26 6.72
N CYS A 419 39.12 11.13 6.06
CA CYS A 419 39.40 12.56 5.97
C CYS A 419 39.34 13.26 7.34
N LEU A 420 38.37 12.93 8.19
CA LEU A 420 38.28 13.43 9.56
C LEU A 420 39.48 13.00 10.40
N LYS A 421 39.85 11.72 10.35
CA LYS A 421 41.01 11.18 11.09
C LYS A 421 42.31 11.85 10.66
N ARG A 422 42.47 12.15 9.36
CA ARG A 422 43.62 12.88 8.82
C ARG A 422 43.63 14.35 9.26
N LYS A 423 42.47 15.02 9.30
CA LYS A 423 42.35 16.40 9.75
C LYS A 423 42.72 16.56 11.23
N VAL A 424 42.21 15.68 12.09
CA VAL A 424 42.52 15.67 13.54
C VAL A 424 44.01 15.40 13.77
N ARG A 425 44.63 14.48 13.02
CA ARG A 425 46.08 14.22 13.13
C ARG A 425 46.93 15.44 12.76
N LEU A 426 46.54 16.16 11.70
CA LEU A 426 47.23 17.38 11.25
C LEU A 426 47.01 18.57 12.20
N GLU A 427 45.84 18.67 12.84
CA GLU A 427 45.57 19.68 13.88
C GLU A 427 46.34 19.37 15.16
N GLY A 428 46.46 18.09 15.55
CA GLY A 428 47.29 17.66 16.67
C GLY A 428 48.79 17.93 16.46
N GLU A 429 49.32 17.69 15.26
CA GLU A 429 50.72 18.02 14.93
C GLU A 429 50.96 19.55 14.93
N LYS A 430 49.97 20.36 14.53
CA LYS A 430 50.06 21.83 14.59
C LYS A 430 50.03 22.38 16.01
N GLU A 431 49.19 21.82 16.88
CA GLU A 431 49.12 22.26 18.28
C GLU A 431 50.33 21.77 19.10
N ALA A 432 50.85 20.57 18.84
CA ALA A 432 52.12 20.12 19.43
C ALA A 432 53.30 21.00 19.01
N SER A 433 53.34 21.42 17.74
CA SER A 433 54.40 22.31 17.23
C SER A 433 54.27 23.73 17.78
N LYS A 434 53.04 24.24 18.02
CA LYS A 434 52.82 25.51 18.74
C LYS A 434 53.20 25.44 20.21
N ALA A 435 52.88 24.34 20.90
CA ALA A 435 53.19 24.16 22.32
C ALA A 435 54.72 24.13 22.57
N MET A 436 55.47 23.47 21.68
CA MET A 436 56.93 23.48 21.71
C MET A 436 57.50 24.90 21.47
N LEU A 437 56.91 25.66 20.56
CA LEU A 437 57.30 27.04 20.27
C LEU A 437 56.99 28.02 21.41
N PHE A 438 55.92 27.78 22.17
CA PHE A 438 55.53 28.59 23.32
C PHE A 438 56.40 28.31 24.54
N SER A 439 56.85 27.06 24.77
CA SER A 439 57.75 26.75 25.90
C SER A 439 59.15 27.32 25.72
N GLU A 440 59.66 27.44 24.49
CA GLU A 440 60.93 28.12 24.20
C GLU A 440 60.86 29.65 24.30
N LEU A 441 59.65 30.25 24.19
CA LEU A 441 59.48 31.69 24.31
C LEU A 441 59.40 32.15 25.78
N GLU A 442 58.80 31.35 26.66
CA GLU A 442 58.66 31.69 28.09
C GLU A 442 59.99 31.60 28.86
N SER A 443 60.98 30.82 28.40
CA SER A 443 62.31 30.78 29.03
C SER A 443 63.17 32.01 28.74
N ASN A 444 62.85 32.77 27.68
CA ASN A 444 63.66 33.91 27.22
C ASN A 444 63.09 35.28 27.63
N THR A 445 61.88 35.34 28.20
CA THR A 445 61.29 36.60 28.69
C THR A 445 61.73 36.98 30.10
N THR A 446 62.33 36.08 30.88
CA THR A 446 62.87 36.42 32.22
C THR A 446 64.19 37.20 32.18
N THR A 447 64.78 37.41 31.00
CA THR A 447 66.08 38.08 30.84
C THR A 447 66.00 39.51 30.28
N CYS A 448 64.79 40.04 29.98
CA CYS A 448 64.62 41.39 29.42
C CYS A 448 64.05 42.44 30.37
N ASP A 449 63.61 42.08 31.58
CA ASP A 449 63.04 43.05 32.55
C ASP A 449 64.08 43.71 33.48
N ASN A 450 65.36 43.30 33.44
CA ASN A 450 66.39 43.80 34.37
C ASN A 450 67.38 44.84 33.80
N PHE A 451 67.06 45.53 32.69
CA PHE A 451 67.95 46.55 32.12
C PHE A 451 67.21 47.85 31.78
N VAL A 452 66.60 48.46 32.80
CA VAL A 452 66.19 49.87 32.76
C VAL A 452 66.67 50.52 34.05
N ASP A 453 67.97 50.80 34.14
CA ASP A 453 68.53 51.89 34.97
C ASP A 453 70.06 51.95 34.78
N ALA A 454 70.51 52.77 33.84
CA ALA A 454 71.74 53.58 33.89
C ALA A 454 71.96 54.27 32.54
N ASN A 455 71.93 55.60 32.56
CA ASN A 455 72.43 56.44 31.47
C ASN A 455 73.96 56.33 31.38
N GLU A 456 74.50 55.90 30.25
CA GLU A 456 75.79 56.41 29.77
C GLU A 456 75.86 56.27 28.24
N LEU A 457 76.01 57.43 27.57
CA LEU A 457 76.25 57.54 26.13
C LEU A 457 77.76 57.37 25.87
N ASP A 458 78.12 56.49 24.95
CA ASP A 458 79.42 56.54 24.27
C ASP A 458 79.29 56.96 22.79
N LYS A 459 80.43 57.35 22.23
CA LYS A 459 80.57 58.40 21.21
C LYS A 459 80.26 57.93 19.79
N GLU A 460 79.01 57.60 19.49
CA GLU A 460 78.54 57.54 18.09
C GLU A 460 77.01 57.56 17.91
N GLY A 461 76.23 57.99 18.92
CA GLY A 461 74.80 58.30 18.74
C GLY A 461 73.96 57.15 18.15
N LYS A 462 74.20 55.91 18.55
CA LYS A 462 73.48 54.73 18.04
C LYS A 462 72.73 54.04 19.18
N VAL A 463 71.39 53.96 19.04
CA VAL A 463 70.51 53.16 19.89
C VAL A 463 70.95 51.69 19.84
N ILE A 464 71.27 51.11 21.00
CA ILE A 464 71.42 49.66 21.18
C ILE A 464 70.00 49.06 21.12
N SER A 465 69.65 48.48 19.98
CA SER A 465 68.53 47.53 19.85
C SER A 465 68.70 46.72 18.56
N GLN A 466 69.77 45.93 18.50
CA GLN A 466 69.95 44.93 17.43
C GLN A 466 69.29 43.59 17.80
N SER A 467 69.04 43.34 19.09
CA SER A 467 68.50 42.06 19.56
C SER A 467 66.99 41.90 19.34
N CYS A 468 66.21 43.00 19.31
CA CYS A 468 64.76 42.92 19.02
C CYS A 468 64.43 42.88 17.51
N ARG A 469 65.35 43.29 16.62
CA ARG A 469 65.10 43.25 15.16
C ARG A 469 65.25 41.86 14.55
N LEU A 470 65.96 40.94 15.20
CA LEU A 470 66.11 39.56 14.74
C LEU A 470 64.83 38.71 14.95
N ILE A 471 63.98 39.07 15.90
CA ILE A 471 62.76 38.32 16.22
C ILE A 471 61.61 38.64 15.23
N ILE A 472 61.59 39.85 14.65
CA ILE A 472 60.56 40.24 13.65
C ILE A 472 60.90 39.68 12.25
N GLY A 473 62.17 39.45 11.93
CA GLY A 473 62.61 38.90 10.64
C GLY A 473 62.27 37.42 10.42
N TYR A 474 62.18 36.62 11.50
CA TYR A 474 61.88 35.18 11.39
C TYR A 474 60.39 34.87 11.15
N LYS A 475 59.49 35.85 11.36
CA LYS A 475 58.05 35.70 11.11
C LYS A 475 57.67 35.70 9.61
N HIS A 476 58.53 36.22 8.74
CA HIS A 476 58.23 36.37 7.30
C HIS A 476 58.72 35.21 6.42
N ILE A 477 59.76 34.48 6.84
CA ILE A 477 60.42 33.47 5.98
C ILE A 477 59.75 32.09 6.05
N VAL A 478 59.04 31.77 7.15
CA VAL A 478 58.35 30.47 7.29
C VAL A 478 57.01 30.42 6.53
N ARG A 479 56.50 31.56 6.02
CA ARG A 479 55.23 31.63 5.30
C ARG A 479 55.33 31.33 3.79
N GLU A 480 56.52 31.39 3.19
CA GLU A 480 56.68 31.27 1.73
C GLU A 480 57.14 29.91 1.19
N ARG A 481 57.64 28.98 2.03
CA ARG A 481 58.14 27.66 1.56
C ARG A 481 57.20 26.47 1.77
N ALA A 482 55.97 26.71 2.23
CA ALA A 482 54.92 25.68 2.31
C ALA A 482 53.93 25.69 1.13
N LEU A 483 54.02 26.67 0.21
CA LEU A 483 52.99 26.91 -0.81
C LEU A 483 53.26 26.24 -2.17
N HIS A 484 54.44 25.67 -2.42
CA HIS A 484 54.84 25.32 -3.79
C HIS A 484 54.87 23.81 -4.13
N CYS A 485 54.50 22.93 -3.20
CA CYS A 485 54.43 21.47 -3.46
C CYS A 485 53.00 20.89 -3.43
N SER A 486 51.94 21.70 -3.29
CA SER A 486 50.53 21.26 -3.36
C SER A 486 49.81 21.65 -4.67
N LEU A 487 50.47 22.40 -5.57
CA LEU A 487 49.80 23.07 -6.68
C LEU A 487 49.76 22.29 -8.03
N MET A 488 50.47 21.17 -8.16
CA MET A 488 50.51 20.42 -9.43
C MET A 488 49.66 19.14 -9.47
N ALA A 489 49.24 18.60 -8.31
CA ALA A 489 48.27 17.50 -8.25
C ALA A 489 46.80 17.99 -8.22
N SER A 490 46.58 19.26 -7.86
CA SER A 490 45.26 19.88 -7.72
C SER A 490 44.59 20.23 -9.07
N LYS A 491 45.37 20.61 -10.10
CA LYS A 491 44.80 21.10 -11.37
C LYS A 491 44.16 20.01 -12.24
N LYS A 492 44.68 18.77 -12.25
CA LYS A 492 44.09 17.67 -13.03
C LYS A 492 42.83 17.09 -12.38
N ILE A 493 42.77 17.10 -11.04
CA ILE A 493 41.58 16.69 -10.26
C ILE A 493 40.49 17.76 -10.35
N PHE A 494 40.84 19.04 -10.29
CA PHE A 494 39.90 20.16 -10.45
C PHE A 494 39.28 20.19 -11.86
N LEU A 495 40.06 19.90 -12.91
CA LEU A 495 39.55 19.82 -14.29
C LEU A 495 38.63 18.62 -14.51
N PHE A 496 38.89 17.47 -13.84
CA PHE A 496 38.03 16.29 -13.90
C PHE A 496 36.73 16.50 -13.11
N ILE A 497 36.79 17.18 -11.96
CA ILE A 497 35.61 17.59 -11.18
C ILE A 497 34.76 18.60 -11.96
N LEU A 498 35.37 19.56 -12.65
CA LEU A 498 34.66 20.50 -13.54
C LEU A 498 34.00 19.80 -14.73
N LEU A 499 34.64 18.80 -15.33
CA LEU A 499 34.03 17.99 -16.40
C LEU A 499 32.84 17.18 -15.87
N CYS A 500 32.96 16.58 -14.68
CA CYS A 500 31.87 15.85 -14.01
C CYS A 500 30.72 16.76 -13.58
N ILE A 501 30.99 18.02 -13.22
CA ILE A 501 29.96 19.02 -12.89
C ILE A 501 29.27 19.52 -14.17
N SER A 502 29.99 19.65 -15.29
CA SER A 502 29.39 20.07 -16.57
C SER A 502 28.45 19.03 -17.21
N MET A 503 28.70 17.74 -16.97
CA MET A 503 27.83 16.62 -17.37
C MET A 503 26.56 16.50 -16.49
N ARG A 504 26.48 17.24 -15.37
CA ARG A 504 25.27 17.41 -14.55
C ARG A 504 24.59 18.75 -14.81
N SER A 505 24.48 19.14 -16.07
CA SER A 505 23.55 20.21 -16.47
C SER A 505 22.13 19.64 -16.66
N TYR A 506 21.64 18.94 -15.64
CA TYR A 506 20.21 18.87 -15.33
C TYR A 506 20.09 19.51 -13.96
N SER A 507 19.32 20.59 -13.86
CA SER A 507 19.16 21.43 -12.68
C SER A 507 19.01 20.61 -11.40
N ALA A 508 20.10 20.43 -10.64
CA ALA A 508 20.01 19.94 -9.27
C ALA A 508 19.57 21.12 -8.38
N VAL A 509 18.26 21.27 -8.22
CA VAL A 509 17.69 22.11 -7.17
C VAL A 509 18.09 21.47 -5.85
N VAL A 510 18.78 22.20 -4.98
CA VAL A 510 18.98 21.77 -3.60
C VAL A 510 17.61 21.82 -2.93
N GLU A 511 17.01 20.66 -2.69
CA GLU A 511 15.74 20.57 -1.98
C GLU A 511 15.93 21.08 -0.55
N THR A 512 15.20 22.13 -0.20
CA THR A 512 15.27 22.80 1.11
C THR A 512 14.22 22.22 2.05
N ASN A 513 14.49 22.20 3.36
CA ASN A 513 13.48 21.85 4.37
C ASN A 513 12.80 23.09 4.98
N THR A 514 13.15 24.30 4.51
CA THR A 514 12.77 25.57 5.12
C THR A 514 12.25 26.57 4.09
N ILE A 515 11.24 27.35 4.49
CA ILE A 515 10.80 28.57 3.80
C ILE A 515 11.02 29.74 4.77
N THR A 516 11.80 30.73 4.35
CA THR A 516 12.03 31.96 5.11
C THR A 516 11.07 33.06 4.65
N GLN A 517 10.85 34.05 5.51
CA GLN A 517 10.02 35.19 5.17
C GLN A 517 10.48 35.88 3.87
N GLY A 518 9.51 36.18 3.00
CA GLY A 518 9.78 36.73 1.66
C GLY A 518 10.14 35.69 0.59
N HIS A 519 10.28 34.41 0.94
CA HIS A 519 10.42 33.31 -0.03
C HIS A 519 9.10 32.56 -0.17
N GLN A 520 8.89 32.00 -1.37
CA GLN A 520 7.67 31.30 -1.74
C GLN A 520 8.01 29.86 -2.13
N LEU A 521 7.13 28.93 -1.76
CA LEU A 521 7.11 27.58 -2.31
C LEU A 521 6.02 27.53 -3.39
N MET A 522 6.46 27.33 -4.63
CA MET A 522 5.60 27.23 -5.80
C MET A 522 5.04 25.80 -5.97
N ASP A 523 3.97 25.64 -6.74
CA ASP A 523 3.27 24.36 -6.95
C ASP A 523 4.18 23.18 -7.33
N TYR A 524 5.17 23.42 -8.20
CA TYR A 524 6.12 22.43 -8.69
C TYR A 524 7.32 22.17 -7.75
N GLN A 525 7.34 22.79 -6.57
CA GLN A 525 8.42 22.66 -5.61
C GLN A 525 7.97 21.89 -4.37
N HIS A 526 8.93 21.24 -3.73
CA HIS A 526 8.72 20.49 -2.50
C HIS A 526 9.73 20.93 -1.44
N LEU A 527 9.32 20.84 -0.18
CA LEU A 527 10.25 20.76 0.94
C LEU A 527 10.52 19.30 1.25
N VAL A 528 11.76 18.97 1.58
CA VAL A 528 12.14 17.64 2.07
C VAL A 528 12.71 17.79 3.47
N SER A 529 12.27 16.96 4.42
CA SER A 529 12.80 16.99 5.78
C SER A 529 14.31 16.69 5.79
N ALA A 530 15.04 17.14 6.81
CA ALA A 530 16.51 17.09 6.82
C ALA A 530 17.11 15.68 6.63
N GLY A 531 16.46 14.66 7.18
CA GLY A 531 16.78 13.25 7.04
C GLY A 531 16.16 12.57 5.83
N GLY A 532 15.42 13.29 4.99
CA GLY A 532 14.78 12.73 3.79
C GLY A 532 13.60 11.81 4.08
N ILE A 533 12.87 12.02 5.18
CA ILE A 533 11.77 11.15 5.61
C ILE A 533 10.43 11.64 5.08
N PHE A 534 10.17 12.95 5.17
CA PHE A 534 8.91 13.56 4.74
C PHE A 534 9.12 14.59 3.63
N LYS A 535 8.13 14.69 2.74
CA LYS A 535 7.98 15.72 1.72
C LYS A 535 6.76 16.58 2.04
N LEU A 536 6.86 17.89 1.78
CA LEU A 536 5.72 18.81 1.77
C LEU A 536 5.63 19.48 0.41
N GLY A 537 4.44 19.53 -0.18
CA GLY A 537 4.22 20.23 -1.45
C GLY A 537 2.76 20.22 -1.89
N PHE A 538 2.54 20.58 -3.15
CA PHE A 538 1.22 20.61 -3.75
C PHE A 538 0.87 19.28 -4.41
N PHE A 539 -0.39 18.85 -4.27
CA PHE A 539 -0.89 17.60 -4.85
C PHE A 539 -2.36 17.71 -5.27
N SER A 540 -2.80 16.78 -6.12
CA SER A 540 -4.20 16.56 -6.48
C SER A 540 -4.54 15.08 -6.30
N PRO A 541 -5.53 14.74 -5.45
CA PRO A 541 -5.94 13.35 -5.25
C PRO A 541 -6.72 12.82 -6.46
N GLY A 542 -6.35 11.62 -6.93
CA GLY A 542 -7.01 10.94 -8.05
C GLY A 542 -7.01 11.79 -9.34
N ASN A 543 -8.18 11.95 -9.96
CA ASN A 543 -8.38 12.79 -11.14
C ASN A 543 -8.93 14.19 -10.81
N SER A 544 -8.89 14.60 -9.53
CA SER A 544 -9.44 15.88 -9.11
C SER A 544 -8.65 17.05 -9.69
N LYS A 545 -9.38 18.09 -10.11
CA LYS A 545 -8.78 19.38 -10.52
C LYS A 545 -8.50 20.31 -9.33
N GLN A 546 -8.81 19.86 -8.12
CA GLN A 546 -8.55 20.61 -6.90
C GLN A 546 -7.11 20.41 -6.46
N ARG A 547 -6.49 21.50 -6.02
CA ARG A 547 -5.11 21.52 -5.55
C ARG A 547 -5.03 21.72 -4.04
N TYR A 548 -4.19 20.91 -3.41
CA TYR A 548 -4.01 20.87 -1.97
C TYR A 548 -2.53 20.93 -1.60
N ILE A 549 -2.22 21.45 -0.43
CA ILE A 549 -0.91 21.33 0.20
C ILE A 549 -0.96 20.15 1.17
N GLY A 550 -0.03 19.22 1.01
CA GLY A 550 0.05 18.04 1.85
C GLY A 550 1.46 17.75 2.35
N ILE A 551 1.53 16.87 3.34
CA ILE A 551 2.76 16.19 3.77
C ILE A 551 2.60 14.71 3.47
N TRP A 552 3.64 14.07 2.96
CA TRP A 552 3.69 12.63 2.69
C TRP A 552 5.11 12.10 2.90
N TYR A 553 5.29 10.77 2.87
CA TYR A 553 6.62 10.17 2.97
C TYR A 553 7.43 10.46 1.70
N ASN A 554 8.70 10.78 1.88
CA ASN A 554 9.60 11.13 0.78
C ASN A 554 9.90 9.95 -0.16
N GLU A 555 9.82 8.73 0.39
CA GLU A 555 10.08 7.45 -0.28
C GLU A 555 8.83 6.56 -0.17
N GLY A 556 8.51 5.83 -1.24
CA GLY A 556 7.32 4.96 -1.32
C GLY A 556 6.11 5.65 -1.98
N PRO A 557 4.90 5.06 -1.86
CA PRO A 557 3.68 5.65 -2.41
C PRO A 557 3.35 6.98 -1.72
N ASP A 558 2.77 7.94 -2.47
CA ASP A 558 2.33 9.24 -1.97
C ASP A 558 1.13 9.12 -1.00
N TYR A 559 1.37 8.55 0.17
CA TYR A 559 0.40 8.52 1.27
C TYR A 559 0.39 9.87 1.97
N ILE A 560 -0.65 10.65 1.69
CA ILE A 560 -0.85 11.97 2.29
C ILE A 560 -1.20 11.79 3.78
N VAL A 561 -0.30 12.23 4.66
CA VAL A 561 -0.43 12.13 6.13
C VAL A 561 -0.98 13.42 6.76
N TRP A 562 -0.95 14.53 6.02
CA TRP A 562 -1.50 15.81 6.47
C TRP A 562 -1.91 16.67 5.29
N VAL A 563 -2.98 17.48 5.43
CA VAL A 563 -3.51 18.37 4.39
C VAL A 563 -3.87 19.74 4.98
N ALA A 564 -3.25 20.81 4.48
CA ALA A 564 -3.42 22.16 5.02
C ALA A 564 -4.80 22.76 4.70
N ASN A 565 -5.22 22.66 3.44
CA ASN A 565 -6.38 23.36 2.88
C ASN A 565 -7.52 22.39 2.51
N ARG A 566 -7.73 21.36 3.33
CA ARG A 566 -8.63 20.24 3.02
C ARG A 566 -10.09 20.64 2.72
N ASN A 567 -10.57 21.74 3.31
CA ASN A 567 -11.94 22.26 3.12
C ASN A 567 -12.01 23.49 2.19
N THR A 568 -10.86 24.02 1.76
CA THR A 568 -10.76 25.19 0.87
C THR A 568 -9.72 24.89 -0.22
N PRO A 569 -10.03 23.98 -1.16
CA PRO A 569 -9.11 23.63 -2.23
C PRO A 569 -8.79 24.83 -3.11
N ILE A 570 -7.60 24.81 -3.70
CA ILE A 570 -7.25 25.75 -4.77
C ILE A 570 -7.94 25.25 -6.05
N ILE A 571 -8.83 26.06 -6.61
CA ILE A 571 -9.61 25.72 -7.82
C ILE A 571 -8.84 26.19 -9.07
N ASP A 572 -7.61 25.71 -9.25
CA ASP A 572 -6.76 25.99 -10.41
C ASP A 572 -5.57 25.00 -10.48
N THR A 573 -4.69 25.17 -11.47
CA THR A 573 -3.51 24.32 -11.69
C THR A 573 -2.28 24.72 -10.90
N TYR A 574 -2.33 25.78 -10.07
CA TYR A 574 -1.18 26.24 -9.30
C TYR A 574 -1.58 26.93 -8.00
N GLY A 575 -0.74 26.82 -6.97
CA GLY A 575 -0.83 27.56 -5.72
C GLY A 575 0.54 28.04 -5.23
N VAL A 576 0.51 28.92 -4.22
CA VAL A 576 1.72 29.44 -3.59
C VAL A 576 1.60 29.36 -2.07
N LEU A 577 2.62 28.81 -1.41
CA LEU A 577 2.77 28.84 0.04
C LEU A 577 3.85 29.84 0.41
N THR A 578 3.53 30.82 1.25
CA THR A 578 4.45 31.91 1.59
C THR A 578 4.26 32.40 3.01
N ILE A 579 5.28 33.08 3.55
CA ILE A 579 5.19 33.86 4.77
C ILE A 579 5.15 35.34 4.38
N ASP A 580 4.12 36.07 4.80
CA ASP A 580 3.97 37.51 4.50
C ASP A 580 4.88 38.39 5.37
N ALA A 581 4.84 39.71 5.16
CA ALA A 581 5.63 40.69 5.92
C ALA A 581 5.31 40.75 7.42
N ASP A 582 4.13 40.27 7.82
CA ASP A 582 3.66 40.23 9.21
C ASP A 582 3.93 38.87 9.89
N GLY A 583 4.63 37.96 9.20
CA GLY A 583 4.98 36.64 9.71
C GLY A 583 3.84 35.63 9.65
N ASN A 584 2.81 35.89 8.82
CA ASN A 584 1.71 34.97 8.61
C ASN A 584 2.00 33.99 7.46
N LEU A 585 1.86 32.70 7.74
CA LEU A 585 1.91 31.62 6.77
C LEU A 585 0.57 31.56 6.00
N LYS A 586 0.66 31.75 4.69
CA LYS A 586 -0.49 31.89 3.78
C LYS A 586 -0.43 30.94 2.61
N ILE A 587 -1.60 30.49 2.21
CA ILE A 587 -1.84 29.79 0.94
C ILE A 587 -2.53 30.78 0.01
N LEU A 588 -1.92 31.02 -1.14
CA LEU A 588 -2.37 31.99 -2.13
C LEU A 588 -2.72 31.30 -3.46
N HIS A 589 -3.61 31.96 -4.19
CA HIS A 589 -3.86 31.71 -5.62
C HIS A 589 -3.79 33.05 -6.35
N GLY A 590 -2.79 33.23 -7.21
CA GLY A 590 -2.43 34.55 -7.72
C GLY A 590 -2.12 35.53 -6.59
N ASP A 591 -2.78 36.69 -6.59
CA ASP A 591 -2.68 37.71 -5.53
C ASP A 591 -3.71 37.53 -4.41
N GLU A 592 -4.60 36.53 -4.52
CA GLU A 592 -5.67 36.29 -3.55
C GLU A 592 -5.19 35.38 -2.40
N THR A 593 -5.48 35.79 -1.16
CA THR A 593 -5.22 34.97 0.02
C THR A 593 -6.40 34.03 0.29
N LEU A 594 -6.16 32.72 0.15
CA LEU A 594 -7.17 31.70 0.40
C LEU A 594 -7.26 31.30 1.87
N ILE A 595 -6.10 31.04 2.50
CA ILE A 595 -6.03 30.62 3.91
C ILE A 595 -4.85 31.33 4.60
N VAL A 596 -5.08 31.77 5.84
CA VAL A 596 -4.04 32.16 6.80
C VAL A 596 -3.98 31.10 7.90
N LEU A 597 -2.84 30.41 8.06
CA LEU A 597 -2.72 29.27 8.97
C LEU A 597 -2.49 29.68 10.44
N ASN A 598 -1.83 30.82 10.69
CA ASN A 598 -1.44 31.28 12.04
C ASN A 598 -2.07 32.63 12.44
N SER A 599 -3.39 32.78 12.27
CA SER A 599 -4.13 33.99 12.64
C SER A 599 -3.83 34.46 14.08
N ASN A 600 -3.64 35.77 14.27
CA ASN A 600 -3.42 36.47 15.55
C ASN A 600 -2.05 36.27 16.24
N LYS A 601 -0.99 35.87 15.51
CA LYS A 601 0.38 35.72 16.06
C LYS A 601 1.44 36.39 15.17
N ALA A 602 1.29 37.68 14.92
CA ALA A 602 2.20 38.46 14.07
C ALA A 602 3.62 38.56 14.66
N THR A 603 4.63 38.49 13.79
CA THR A 603 6.04 38.72 14.12
C THR A 603 6.77 39.27 12.89
N THR A 604 7.87 40.00 13.10
CA THR A 604 8.65 40.63 12.01
C THR A 604 9.78 39.76 11.46
N ASN A 605 9.92 38.51 11.92
CA ASN A 605 10.92 37.58 11.39
C ASN A 605 10.57 36.11 11.65
N ALA A 606 9.86 35.47 10.72
CA ALA A 606 9.41 34.08 10.83
C ALA A 606 10.02 33.15 9.77
N THR A 607 10.08 31.87 10.10
CA THR A 607 10.52 30.80 9.20
C THR A 607 9.70 29.54 9.42
N THR A 608 9.40 28.80 8.36
CA THR A 608 8.79 27.47 8.47
C THR A 608 9.80 26.38 8.19
N THR A 609 9.78 25.30 8.96
CA THR A 609 10.65 24.14 8.74
C THR A 609 9.83 22.85 8.77
N LEU A 610 10.11 21.93 7.84
CA LEU A 610 9.63 20.54 7.87
C LEU A 610 10.64 19.68 8.64
N GLU A 611 10.21 19.13 9.77
CA GLU A 611 11.03 18.27 10.64
C GLU A 611 10.89 16.79 10.25
N ASP A 612 11.85 15.96 10.68
CA ASP A 612 11.93 14.53 10.34
C ASP A 612 10.84 13.65 10.97
N ASN A 613 10.09 14.20 11.94
CA ASN A 613 8.88 13.57 12.47
C ASN A 613 7.62 13.91 11.62
N GLY A 614 7.76 14.73 10.58
CA GLY A 614 6.64 15.18 9.73
C GLY A 614 5.91 16.41 10.26
N ASN A 615 6.40 17.03 11.35
CA ASN A 615 5.84 18.28 11.85
C ASN A 615 6.31 19.45 11.00
N PHE A 616 5.37 20.27 10.52
CA PHE A 616 5.64 21.48 9.76
C PHE A 616 5.40 22.68 10.67
N ILE A 617 6.47 23.39 11.01
CA ILE A 617 6.46 24.34 12.13
C ILE A 617 6.85 25.72 11.66
N LEU A 618 6.02 26.72 11.99
CA LEU A 618 6.32 28.13 11.87
C LEU A 618 6.91 28.65 13.19
N ARG A 619 8.14 29.16 13.15
CA ARG A 619 8.85 29.71 14.32
C ARG A 619 9.33 31.13 14.07
N GLU A 620 9.40 31.89 15.14
CA GLU A 620 10.11 33.18 15.16
C GLU A 620 11.62 32.92 15.17
N VAL A 621 12.36 33.55 14.25
CA VAL A 621 13.79 33.24 14.02
C VAL A 621 14.66 33.53 15.24
N ASN A 622 14.40 34.65 15.93
CA ASN A 622 15.24 35.10 17.04
C ASN A 622 14.96 34.35 18.35
N SER A 623 13.67 34.23 18.72
CA SER A 623 13.25 33.62 19.99
C SER A 623 13.10 32.10 19.90
N LYS A 624 13.03 31.55 18.68
CA LYS A 624 12.64 30.16 18.38
C LYS A 624 11.23 29.78 18.88
N ARG A 625 10.41 30.78 19.27
CA ARG A 625 9.03 30.59 19.72
C ARG A 625 8.20 29.99 18.59
N VAL A 626 7.47 28.91 18.88
CA VAL A 626 6.53 28.28 17.94
C VAL A 626 5.29 29.15 17.82
N LEU A 627 5.01 29.60 16.61
CA LEU A 627 3.83 30.40 16.30
C LEU A 627 2.68 29.48 15.88
N TRP A 628 2.98 28.46 15.09
CA TRP A 628 2.03 27.47 14.58
C TRP A 628 2.76 26.18 14.20
N GLN A 629 2.07 25.04 14.30
CA GLN A 629 2.61 23.74 13.87
C GLN A 629 1.50 22.83 13.34
N SER A 630 1.81 21.99 12.35
CA SER A 630 0.84 21.08 11.74
C SER A 630 0.32 20.03 12.73
N PHE A 631 1.13 19.61 13.71
CA PHE A 631 0.74 18.63 14.73
C PHE A 631 -0.41 19.09 15.63
N ASP A 632 -0.66 20.40 15.73
CA ASP A 632 -1.84 20.92 16.45
C ASP A 632 -3.13 20.80 15.63
N TYR A 633 -3.03 20.55 14.32
CA TYR A 633 -4.15 20.47 13.39
C TYR A 633 -4.11 19.17 12.58
N PRO A 634 -4.26 17.99 13.25
CA PRO A 634 -4.33 16.70 12.58
C PRO A 634 -5.40 16.65 11.47
N THR A 635 -5.16 15.81 10.47
CA THR A 635 -6.19 15.49 9.45
C THR A 635 -6.78 14.11 9.71
N ASN A 636 -6.50 13.09 8.90
CA ASN A 636 -7.01 11.72 9.08
C ASN A 636 -5.94 10.74 9.59
N THR A 637 -4.73 11.21 9.88
CA THR A 637 -3.57 10.39 10.24
C THR A 637 -2.93 10.85 11.54
N LEU A 638 -2.49 9.88 12.34
CA LEU A 638 -1.66 10.11 13.53
C LEU A 638 -0.21 9.73 13.22
N LEU A 639 0.71 10.69 13.31
CA LEU A 639 2.15 10.44 13.24
C LEU A 639 2.74 10.34 14.65
N PRO A 640 3.90 9.66 14.82
CA PRO A 640 4.59 9.61 16.10
C PRO A 640 4.84 11.01 16.68
N GLY A 641 4.44 11.23 17.94
CA GLY A 641 4.55 12.52 18.63
C GLY A 641 3.39 13.49 18.40
N MET A 642 2.38 13.11 17.59
CA MET A 642 1.11 13.83 17.53
C MET A 642 0.23 13.44 18.70
N LYS A 643 -0.64 14.37 19.12
CA LYS A 643 -1.55 14.18 20.24
C LYS A 643 -2.94 13.75 19.76
N LEU A 644 -3.62 12.89 20.51
CA LEU A 644 -5.07 12.67 20.44
C LEU A 644 -5.70 12.92 21.80
N GLY A 645 -6.46 13.99 21.94
CA GLY A 645 -6.98 14.39 23.23
C GLY A 645 -7.44 15.83 23.28
N VAL A 646 -7.39 16.42 24.47
CA VAL A 646 -7.88 17.76 24.74
C VAL A 646 -6.88 18.57 25.56
N ASN A 647 -6.67 19.81 25.16
CA ASN A 647 -6.03 20.82 25.99
C ASN A 647 -7.11 21.44 26.88
N LEU A 648 -7.00 21.25 28.19
CA LEU A 648 -8.00 21.66 29.18
C LEU A 648 -8.08 23.18 29.34
N ASN A 649 -6.99 23.90 29.05
CA ASN A 649 -6.91 25.36 29.17
C ASN A 649 -7.56 26.09 27.99
N THR A 650 -7.36 25.58 26.77
CA THR A 650 -7.86 26.21 25.53
C THR A 650 -9.15 25.57 25.02
N GLY A 651 -9.49 24.37 25.49
CA GLY A 651 -10.56 23.55 24.93
C GLY A 651 -10.23 22.95 23.56
N HIS A 652 -9.00 23.17 23.05
CA HIS A 652 -8.56 22.64 21.77
C HIS A 652 -8.55 21.11 21.79
N ARG A 653 -9.06 20.49 20.72
CA ARG A 653 -9.12 19.04 20.59
C ARG A 653 -8.24 18.57 19.46
N TRP A 654 -7.29 17.70 19.78
CA TRP A 654 -6.58 16.95 18.76
C TRP A 654 -7.37 15.68 18.44
N SER A 655 -7.91 15.64 17.24
CA SER A 655 -8.75 14.53 16.76
C SER A 655 -8.47 14.27 15.29
N LEU A 656 -8.51 13.00 14.89
CA LEU A 656 -8.47 12.62 13.49
C LEU A 656 -9.86 12.74 12.90
N VAL A 657 -9.95 13.30 11.71
CA VAL A 657 -11.19 13.44 10.96
C VAL A 657 -10.96 12.84 9.59
N SER A 658 -11.71 11.78 9.28
CA SER A 658 -11.69 11.07 8.00
C SER A 658 -11.80 12.01 6.81
N TRP A 659 -11.28 11.59 5.65
CA TRP A 659 -11.59 12.24 4.38
C TRP A 659 -13.05 11.96 4.00
N LEU A 660 -13.63 12.83 3.17
CA LEU A 660 -15.02 12.68 2.72
C LEU A 660 -15.17 11.47 1.79
N SER A 661 -14.15 11.22 0.97
CA SER A 661 -14.02 10.01 0.14
C SER A 661 -12.54 9.70 -0.11
N SER A 662 -12.25 8.61 -0.83
CA SER A 662 -10.88 8.26 -1.24
C SER A 662 -10.22 9.31 -2.16
N GLU A 663 -11.01 10.19 -2.79
CA GLU A 663 -10.54 11.22 -3.72
C GLU A 663 -10.81 12.65 -3.23
N GLU A 664 -11.44 12.82 -2.05
CA GLU A 664 -11.84 14.15 -1.55
C GLU A 664 -11.37 14.36 -0.09
N PRO A 665 -10.27 15.12 0.12
CA PRO A 665 -9.70 15.37 1.44
C PRO A 665 -10.57 16.14 2.40
N ALA A 666 -11.67 16.73 1.93
CA ALA A 666 -12.63 17.46 2.75
C ALA A 666 -13.06 16.66 3.98
N THR A 667 -13.56 17.36 5.00
CA THR A 667 -14.02 16.73 6.24
C THR A 667 -15.06 15.64 5.98
N GLY A 668 -14.73 14.40 6.34
CA GLY A 668 -15.59 13.24 6.22
C GLY A 668 -16.49 13.02 7.43
N ALA A 669 -17.21 11.89 7.42
CA ALA A 669 -18.25 11.60 8.40
C ALA A 669 -17.74 11.13 9.76
N PHE A 670 -16.52 10.59 9.84
CA PHE A 670 -15.96 10.01 11.06
C PHE A 670 -14.90 10.90 11.69
N THR A 671 -14.98 11.03 13.01
CA THR A 671 -13.99 11.69 13.86
C THR A 671 -13.54 10.73 14.95
N LEU A 672 -12.23 10.59 15.17
CA LEU A 672 -11.62 9.82 16.25
C LEU A 672 -10.84 10.76 17.17
N GLY A 673 -11.08 10.71 18.47
CA GLY A 673 -10.37 11.55 19.43
C GLY A 673 -10.57 11.13 20.87
N GLY A 674 -9.83 11.76 21.78
CA GLY A 674 -9.98 11.53 23.22
C GLY A 674 -11.33 12.02 23.75
N ASP A 675 -11.77 11.45 24.87
CA ASP A 675 -13.01 11.83 25.53
C ASP A 675 -13.07 13.34 25.83
N PRO A 676 -14.11 14.05 25.36
CA PRO A 676 -14.46 15.40 25.76
C PRO A 676 -14.42 15.68 27.28
N ASN A 677 -14.76 14.67 28.07
CA ASN A 677 -14.86 14.75 29.52
C ASN A 677 -13.55 14.36 30.23
N GLY A 678 -12.49 14.05 29.48
CA GLY A 678 -11.15 13.78 29.99
C GLY A 678 -11.00 12.43 30.70
N THR A 679 -11.70 11.39 30.23
CA THR A 679 -11.43 9.99 30.57
C THR A 679 -10.28 9.42 29.74
N THR A 680 -9.78 8.25 30.14
CA THR A 680 -8.72 7.51 29.45
C THR A 680 -9.28 6.64 28.31
N GLN A 681 -10.15 7.20 27.47
CA GLN A 681 -10.78 6.50 26.34
C GLN A 681 -10.66 7.31 25.05
N LEU A 682 -10.60 6.60 23.93
CA LEU A 682 -10.82 7.14 22.60
C LEU A 682 -12.26 6.83 22.16
N PHE A 683 -12.88 7.80 21.51
CA PHE A 683 -14.19 7.64 20.91
C PHE A 683 -14.12 7.93 19.42
N MET A 684 -14.94 7.19 18.67
CA MET A 684 -15.24 7.50 17.29
C MET A 684 -16.67 8.01 17.20
N TRP A 685 -16.84 9.14 16.54
CA TRP A 685 -18.14 9.73 16.25
C TRP A 685 -18.41 9.68 14.75
N GLN A 686 -19.63 9.33 14.38
CA GLN A 686 -20.13 9.43 13.02
C GLN A 686 -21.12 10.60 12.97
N ARG A 687 -20.77 11.69 12.27
CA ARG A 687 -21.59 12.91 12.15
C ARG A 687 -22.02 13.53 13.49
N GLY A 688 -21.19 13.35 14.52
CA GLY A 688 -21.43 13.85 15.88
C GLY A 688 -22.04 12.82 16.82
N ASP A 689 -22.63 11.73 16.30
CA ASP A 689 -23.18 10.65 17.12
C ASP A 689 -22.08 9.66 17.51
N LEU A 690 -22.11 9.21 18.77
CA LEU A 690 -21.15 8.22 19.25
C LEU A 690 -21.33 6.90 18.50
N TYR A 691 -20.30 6.48 17.77
CA TYR A 691 -20.29 5.29 16.93
C TYR A 691 -19.55 4.12 17.59
N TRP A 692 -18.41 4.40 18.24
CA TRP A 692 -17.56 3.38 18.84
C TRP A 692 -16.71 3.95 19.99
N THR A 693 -16.28 3.08 20.91
CA THR A 693 -15.35 3.39 22.01
C THR A 693 -14.23 2.37 22.07
N SER A 694 -13.03 2.83 22.40
CA SER A 694 -11.89 1.97 22.70
C SER A 694 -12.05 1.19 24.01
N GLY A 695 -13.01 1.58 24.85
CA GLY A 695 -13.04 1.16 26.25
C GLY A 695 -11.88 1.77 27.05
N ALA A 696 -11.76 1.41 28.32
CA ALA A 696 -10.79 2.03 29.22
C ALA A 696 -9.34 1.66 28.86
N TRP A 697 -8.45 2.66 28.87
CA TRP A 697 -7.00 2.41 28.82
C TRP A 697 -6.53 1.80 30.14
N ARG A 698 -5.96 0.59 30.08
CA ARG A 698 -5.42 -0.16 31.22
C ARG A 698 -4.18 -0.94 30.78
N ASN A 699 -3.13 -0.91 31.61
CA ASN A 699 -1.89 -1.68 31.39
C ASN A 699 -1.25 -1.49 30.00
N GLY A 700 -1.30 -0.27 29.44
CA GLY A 700 -0.67 0.05 28.16
C GLY A 700 -1.47 -0.35 26.91
N THR A 701 -2.76 -0.70 27.06
CA THR A 701 -3.67 -1.00 25.95
C THR A 701 -5.09 -0.51 26.26
N PHE A 702 -5.97 -0.41 25.26
CA PHE A 702 -7.41 -0.19 25.52
C PHE A 702 -8.17 -1.51 25.60
N GLU A 703 -9.23 -1.51 26.40
CA GLU A 703 -10.09 -2.67 26.67
C GLU A 703 -10.73 -3.30 25.43
N PHE A 704 -11.10 -2.50 24.43
CA PHE A 704 -11.71 -2.96 23.16
C PHE A 704 -10.83 -2.65 21.95
N PHE A 705 -9.56 -2.32 22.17
CA PHE A 705 -8.58 -2.04 21.14
C PHE A 705 -7.40 -2.98 21.30
N GLU A 706 -7.48 -4.15 20.67
CA GLU A 706 -6.38 -5.13 20.67
C GLU A 706 -5.30 -4.67 19.69
N PHE A 707 -4.27 -4.00 20.20
CA PHE A 707 -2.99 -3.93 19.50
C PHE A 707 -2.44 -5.36 19.47
N VAL A 708 -2.33 -5.96 18.29
CA VAL A 708 -1.58 -7.19 18.16
C VAL A 708 -0.13 -6.88 18.51
N SER A 709 0.30 -7.46 19.64
CA SER A 709 1.65 -7.40 20.18
C SER A 709 2.63 -8.16 19.28
N TRP A 710 2.96 -7.59 18.13
CA TRP A 710 4.20 -7.96 17.45
C TRP A 710 5.34 -7.41 18.29
N ASN A 711 6.05 -8.34 18.93
CA ASN A 711 7.21 -8.18 19.80
C ASN A 711 6.90 -7.83 21.26
N ALA A 712 6.47 -8.83 22.04
CA ALA A 712 6.62 -8.79 23.50
C ALA A 712 8.09 -8.73 23.98
N VAL A 713 9.06 -8.76 23.06
CA VAL A 713 10.49 -8.66 23.35
C VAL A 713 11.07 -7.28 22.94
N ASP A 714 10.43 -6.54 22.02
CA ASP A 714 10.83 -5.17 21.59
C ASP A 714 9.74 -4.47 20.72
N PRO A 715 8.77 -3.76 21.32
CA PRO A 715 7.67 -3.15 20.57
C PRO A 715 8.16 -1.98 19.70
N LYS A 716 7.91 -2.04 18.39
CA LYS A 716 8.26 -0.98 17.42
C LYS A 716 7.56 0.36 17.71
N TYR A 717 6.41 0.32 18.41
CA TYR A 717 5.59 1.48 18.75
C TYR A 717 5.20 1.42 20.22
N GLN A 718 5.28 2.55 20.90
CA GLN A 718 4.85 2.72 22.29
C GLN A 718 3.83 3.84 22.32
N MET A 719 2.59 3.52 22.72
CA MET A 719 1.54 4.51 22.91
C MET A 719 1.44 4.86 24.39
N GLU A 720 1.37 6.14 24.70
CA GLU A 720 1.32 6.64 26.06
C GLU A 720 0.10 7.52 26.29
N TYR A 721 -0.47 7.44 27.48
CA TYR A 721 -1.49 8.39 27.93
C TYR A 721 -0.86 9.38 28.90
N ILE A 722 -0.92 10.66 28.53
CA ILE A 722 -0.42 11.77 29.34
C ILE A 722 -1.62 12.55 29.87
N SER A 723 -1.62 12.78 31.18
CA SER A 723 -2.58 13.65 31.86
C SER A 723 -1.81 14.53 32.82
N ASP A 724 -1.55 15.76 32.40
CA ASP A 724 -1.06 16.80 33.30
C ASP A 724 -2.21 17.77 33.64
N GLY A 725 -1.91 18.82 34.41
CA GLY A 725 -2.94 19.80 34.81
C GLY A 725 -3.53 20.59 33.62
N ASP A 726 -2.85 20.60 32.48
CA ASP A 726 -3.14 21.46 31.33
C ASP A 726 -3.71 20.66 30.15
N GLU A 727 -3.34 19.40 30.00
CA GLU A 727 -3.63 18.57 28.83
C GLU A 727 -3.87 17.10 29.18
N LYS A 728 -4.75 16.45 28.41
CA LYS A 728 -5.02 15.02 28.47
C LYS A 728 -5.03 14.44 27.07
N TYR A 729 -4.08 13.56 26.75
CA TYR A 729 -3.94 13.03 25.40
C TYR A 729 -3.19 11.69 25.33
N PHE A 730 -3.41 10.99 24.24
CA PHE A 730 -2.59 9.88 23.77
C PHE A 730 -1.54 10.38 22.78
N THR A 731 -0.34 9.80 22.80
CA THR A 731 0.74 10.08 21.84
C THR A 731 1.51 8.84 21.43
#